data_AF-A0A8S1E2M6-F1
#
_entry.id   AF-A0A8S1E2M6-F1
#
_cell.length_a   1.000
_cell.length_b   1.000
_cell.length_c   1.000
_cell.angle_alpha   90.00
_cell.angle_beta   90.00
_cell.angle_gamma   90.00
#
_symmetry.space_group_name_H-M   'P 1'
#
loop_
_entity.id
_entity.type
_entity.pdbx_description
1 polymer ?
#
loop_
_entity_poly.entity_id
_entity_poly.type
_entity_poly.pdbx_seq_one_letter_code
_entity_poly.pdbx_strand_id
1 'polypeptide(L)'
;MDGENAAAATEEASELGETATCSQGDELQSLREQIRKLEEEKGKIQDEFGHQRAKMKELFVQKEVQWQKEAEENGRLKESLGRLEAELGEAKSQLVAIGFQQETDLLAEQQNCQTEIASLQQLIQETVEESSSSRSKYEQKIKQLQEVNKQLDLELQNLRSSGPVDMSLLGDGVSNVLNPLTAVTKSLARRVVSLAPNATTIIPQSSLAQEDAVMLRSLVIPLEQEIDALKSKLRHTDQDLQWFYANTNLRPPTAEASAMEEKTQTADGAESIKSSTSSDQLQKELASPGGGAKADLSCDMCANYETQLQMVQKQLLQLGAEKKLVQKAAERYREDLSKETEYRKEMENKWSEKKEEHKKRVEMLTAEVTKAEQACLQVREAFNVARTMLESRFNALSSEHESVSKNLREIQAENERLAGKFCKKATELQDECINLPDSVDELQEKLLLTREDLITSSVGKERAEELLIEVRAELELTRSELREQLKVFSDENKKLRLIAEEYKAVKAAEQASQLIIAELKKELDENKRARAAAEKTEQELRNRVASLQEDLENNEATQQDFVQLSQSLQMELERLREAEKEVRWQHEDDVDECPGCKQQFSVTRRKRNCKHCGRIFCPNCLPHQVASGPRQRMNKVCAVCHTLLVRDSAPYFSKRLPNTPD
;
A
#
# COMPACT_ATOMS: atom_id res chain seq x y z
N MET A 1 -3.98 7.34 119.78
CA MET A 1 -3.87 8.59 120.56
C MET A 1 -5.23 8.80 121.18
N ASP A 2 -5.27 8.52 122.49
CA ASP A 2 -5.99 9.19 123.57
C ASP A 2 -7.50 9.42 123.37
N GLY A 3 -8.41 9.06 124.26
CA GLY A 3 -8.37 8.83 125.71
C GLY A 3 -9.82 9.12 126.15
N GLU A 4 -10.50 8.17 126.79
CA GLU A 4 -10.82 8.20 128.23
C GLU A 4 -11.82 9.28 128.70
N ASN A 5 -12.67 8.84 129.64
CA ASN A 5 -13.56 9.57 130.55
C ASN A 5 -14.93 10.01 130.00
N ALA A 6 -16.06 9.85 130.72
CA ALA A 6 -16.26 9.52 132.12
C ALA A 6 -17.62 8.85 132.35
N ALA A 7 -17.67 8.05 133.41
CA ALA A 7 -18.86 7.43 133.98
C ALA A 7 -19.70 8.40 134.83
N ALA A 8 -20.91 7.93 135.15
CA ALA A 8 -21.72 8.23 136.34
C ALA A 8 -22.59 9.50 136.34
N ALA A 9 -23.89 9.31 136.12
CA ALA A 9 -24.92 9.61 137.13
C ALA A 9 -26.27 9.06 136.65
N THR A 10 -26.73 8.01 137.32
CA THR A 10 -28.06 7.42 137.26
C THR A 10 -29.06 8.26 138.07
N GLU A 11 -30.31 8.24 137.60
CA GLU A 11 -31.56 8.26 138.37
C GLU A 11 -31.88 9.45 139.26
N GLU A 12 -32.80 10.31 138.78
CA GLU A 12 -34.09 10.63 139.46
C GLU A 12 -34.80 11.76 138.70
N ALA A 13 -35.79 11.41 137.88
CA ALA A 13 -37.01 12.19 137.60
C ALA A 13 -37.78 11.53 136.44
N SER A 14 -38.39 10.39 136.73
CA SER A 14 -39.64 10.00 136.10
C SER A 14 -40.78 10.74 136.80
N GLU A 15 -41.92 10.88 136.13
CA GLU A 15 -43.20 11.42 136.62
C GLU A 15 -43.41 12.93 136.51
N LEU A 16 -43.37 13.46 135.29
CA LEU A 16 -44.39 14.41 134.81
C LEU A 16 -44.63 14.18 133.31
N GLY A 17 -45.78 13.60 132.97
CA GLY A 17 -46.38 13.80 131.63
C GLY A 17 -46.52 12.58 130.73
N GLU A 18 -46.94 11.44 131.26
CA GLU A 18 -47.39 10.23 130.56
C GLU A 18 -48.69 10.42 129.72
N THR A 19 -48.94 11.59 129.14
CA THR A 19 -50.09 11.83 128.25
C THR A 19 -49.72 12.47 126.90
N ALA A 20 -48.42 12.67 126.61
CA ALA A 20 -47.94 13.10 125.30
C ALA A 20 -47.01 12.07 124.61
N THR A 21 -46.67 10.97 125.28
CA THR A 21 -45.61 10.03 124.84
C THR A 21 -46.09 8.99 123.83
N CYS A 22 -47.40 8.74 123.72
CA CYS A 22 -47.96 7.83 122.72
C CYS A 22 -48.00 8.48 121.32
N SER A 23 -48.47 9.73 121.22
CA SER A 23 -48.53 10.46 119.93
C SER A 23 -47.16 10.90 119.42
N GLN A 24 -46.24 11.29 120.31
CA GLN A 24 -44.86 11.65 119.92
C GLN A 24 -44.01 10.44 119.54
N GLY A 25 -44.28 9.26 120.13
CA GLY A 25 -43.61 8.00 119.80
C GLY A 25 -43.99 7.49 118.41
N ASP A 26 -45.28 7.58 118.06
CA ASP A 26 -45.80 7.22 116.74
C ASP A 26 -45.31 8.19 115.64
N GLU A 27 -45.24 9.49 115.93
CA GLU A 27 -44.64 10.49 115.03
C GLU A 27 -43.13 10.24 114.82
N LEU A 28 -42.38 9.88 115.87
CA LEU A 28 -40.96 9.52 115.77
C LEU A 28 -40.74 8.23 114.98
N GLN A 29 -41.61 7.23 115.12
CA GLN A 29 -41.57 6.02 114.30
C GLN A 29 -41.90 6.31 112.83
N SER A 30 -42.92 7.13 112.57
CA SER A 30 -43.29 7.56 111.21
C SER A 30 -42.16 8.31 110.51
N LEU A 31 -41.49 9.24 111.22
CA LEU A 31 -40.34 9.96 110.70
C LEU A 31 -39.13 9.05 110.44
N ARG A 32 -38.84 8.08 111.32
CA ARG A 32 -37.77 7.08 111.09
C ARG A 32 -38.06 6.20 109.88
N GLU A 33 -39.31 5.81 109.69
CA GLU A 33 -39.74 5.03 108.53
C GLU A 33 -39.64 5.86 107.23
N GLN A 34 -39.99 7.15 107.27
CA GLN A 34 -39.78 8.07 106.14
C GLN A 34 -38.31 8.27 105.81
N ILE A 35 -37.44 8.44 106.81
CA ILE A 35 -35.98 8.54 106.60
C ILE A 35 -35.46 7.27 105.93
N ARG A 36 -35.87 6.09 106.41
CA ARG A 36 -35.49 4.81 105.81
C ARG A 36 -35.90 4.71 104.34
N LYS A 37 -37.13 5.12 104.01
CA LYS A 37 -37.62 5.15 102.62
C LYS A 37 -36.83 6.12 101.74
N LEU A 38 -36.54 7.32 102.25
CA LEU A 38 -35.73 8.31 101.54
C LEU A 38 -34.28 7.83 101.34
N GLU A 39 -33.72 7.09 102.28
CA GLU A 39 -32.40 6.46 102.13
C GLU A 39 -32.40 5.34 101.08
N GLU A 40 -33.45 4.50 101.04
CA GLU A 40 -33.63 3.50 99.98
C GLU A 40 -33.83 4.15 98.60
N GLU A 41 -34.64 5.20 98.50
CA GLU A 41 -34.83 5.96 97.25
C GLU A 41 -33.54 6.63 96.79
N LYS A 42 -32.77 7.22 97.72
CA LYS A 42 -31.45 7.78 97.42
C LYS A 42 -30.49 6.71 96.92
N GLY A 43 -30.50 5.51 97.51
CA GLY A 43 -29.73 4.35 97.03
C GLY A 43 -30.11 3.97 95.59
N LYS A 44 -31.40 3.82 95.30
CA LYS A 44 -31.91 3.52 93.95
C LYS A 44 -31.49 4.58 92.92
N ILE A 45 -31.61 5.87 93.25
CA ILE A 45 -31.19 6.96 92.36
C ILE A 45 -29.67 6.92 92.12
N GLN A 46 -28.87 6.60 93.13
CA GLN A 46 -27.42 6.45 92.98
C GLN A 46 -27.05 5.25 92.08
N ASP A 47 -27.74 4.13 92.23
CA ASP A 47 -27.52 2.93 91.41
C ASP A 47 -27.95 3.14 89.95
N GLU A 48 -29.08 3.83 89.74
CA GLU A 48 -29.55 4.24 88.41
C GLU A 48 -28.56 5.20 87.73
N PHE A 49 -28.07 6.20 88.46
CA PHE A 49 -27.06 7.12 87.94
C PHE A 49 -25.73 6.40 87.63
N GLY A 50 -25.36 5.43 88.46
CA GLY A 50 -24.22 4.54 88.20
C GLY A 50 -24.37 3.74 86.92
N HIS A 51 -25.54 3.13 86.70
CA HIS A 51 -25.86 2.40 85.48
C HIS A 51 -25.87 3.31 84.24
N GLN A 52 -26.49 4.49 84.32
CA GLN A 52 -26.51 5.46 83.23
C GLN A 52 -25.10 5.91 82.86
N ARG A 53 -24.25 6.18 83.86
CA ARG A 53 -22.84 6.54 83.64
C ARG A 53 -22.05 5.40 82.99
N ALA A 54 -22.24 4.16 83.44
CA ALA A 54 -21.57 2.99 82.86
C ALA A 54 -21.97 2.80 81.38
N LYS A 55 -23.26 2.87 81.08
CA LYS A 55 -23.79 2.77 79.71
C LYS A 55 -23.29 3.89 78.82
N MET A 56 -23.22 5.12 79.33
CA MET A 56 -22.69 6.25 78.56
C MET A 56 -21.19 6.08 78.29
N LYS A 57 -20.41 5.61 79.28
CA LYS A 57 -18.99 5.30 79.09
C LYS A 57 -18.78 4.21 78.04
N GLU A 58 -19.60 3.16 78.05
CA GLU A 58 -19.54 2.09 77.04
C GLU A 58 -19.81 2.63 75.63
N LEU A 59 -20.85 3.44 75.45
CA LEU A 59 -21.17 4.06 74.16
C LEU A 59 -20.05 4.98 73.65
N PHE A 60 -19.41 5.74 74.54
CA PHE A 60 -18.27 6.58 74.20
C PHE A 60 -17.08 5.74 73.72
N VAL A 61 -16.74 4.67 74.43
CA VAL A 61 -15.64 3.76 74.02
C VAL A 61 -15.96 3.08 72.70
N GLN A 62 -17.20 2.62 72.49
CA GLN A 62 -17.61 2.05 71.21
C GLN A 62 -17.48 3.05 70.06
N LYS A 63 -17.87 4.32 70.29
CA LYS A 63 -17.72 5.39 69.30
C LYS A 63 -16.26 5.75 69.03
N GLU A 64 -15.41 5.76 70.04
CA GLU A 64 -13.98 5.99 69.89
C GLU A 64 -13.30 4.90 69.06
N VAL A 65 -13.63 3.63 69.31
CA VAL A 65 -13.16 2.49 68.49
C VAL A 65 -13.67 2.58 67.05
N GLN A 66 -14.93 2.99 66.85
CA GLN A 66 -15.47 3.19 65.51
C GLN A 66 -14.71 4.29 64.75
N TRP A 67 -14.45 5.42 65.42
CA TRP A 67 -13.67 6.53 64.85
C TRP A 67 -12.24 6.11 64.50
N GLN A 68 -11.59 5.30 65.34
CA GLN A 68 -10.25 4.78 65.05
C GLN A 68 -10.25 3.89 63.80
N LYS A 69 -11.22 2.99 63.66
CA LYS A 69 -11.35 2.15 62.45
C LYS A 69 -11.59 2.98 61.20
N GLU A 70 -12.46 3.98 61.27
CA GLU A 70 -12.73 4.89 60.14
C GLU A 70 -11.48 5.73 59.79
N ALA A 71 -10.67 6.12 60.78
CA ALA A 71 -9.41 6.82 60.55
C ALA A 71 -8.36 5.93 59.87
N GLU A 72 -8.21 4.67 60.31
CA GLU A 72 -7.32 3.68 59.67
C GLU A 72 -7.75 3.37 58.23
N GLU A 73 -9.05 3.20 57.99
CA GLU A 73 -9.59 2.98 56.66
C GLU A 73 -9.35 4.18 55.73
N ASN A 74 -9.58 5.39 56.22
CA ASN A 74 -9.23 6.61 55.49
C ASN A 74 -7.73 6.74 55.20
N GLY A 75 -6.87 6.31 56.13
CA GLY A 75 -5.41 6.26 55.92
C GLY A 75 -5.04 5.32 54.77
N ARG A 76 -5.55 4.08 54.80
CA ARG A 76 -5.34 3.08 53.76
C ARG A 76 -5.89 3.51 52.40
N LEU A 77 -7.05 4.17 52.36
CA LEU A 77 -7.60 4.74 51.13
C LEU A 77 -6.72 5.86 50.56
N LYS A 78 -6.17 6.73 51.41
CA LYS A 78 -5.22 7.78 50.99
C LYS A 78 -3.93 7.18 50.43
N GLU A 79 -3.39 6.14 51.04
CA GLU A 79 -2.23 5.43 50.51
C GLU A 79 -2.53 4.77 49.16
N SER A 80 -3.71 4.18 49.01
CA SER A 80 -4.13 3.60 47.73
C SER A 80 -4.30 4.67 46.64
N LEU A 81 -4.86 5.84 46.98
CA LEU A 81 -4.95 6.97 46.06
C LEU A 81 -3.57 7.45 45.63
N GLY A 82 -2.64 7.63 46.56
CA GLY A 82 -1.27 8.06 46.24
C GLY A 82 -0.53 7.07 45.34
N ARG A 83 -0.73 5.75 45.53
CA ARG A 83 -0.18 4.72 44.63
C ARG A 83 -0.78 4.83 43.22
N LEU A 84 -2.10 4.91 43.11
CA LEU A 84 -2.78 5.04 41.82
C LEU A 84 -2.40 6.34 41.09
N GLU A 85 -2.20 7.44 41.82
CA GLU A 85 -1.71 8.70 41.26
C GLU A 85 -0.28 8.57 40.72
N ALA A 86 0.59 7.84 41.41
CA ALA A 86 1.96 7.57 40.95
C ALA A 86 1.97 6.68 39.70
N GLU A 87 1.19 5.59 39.69
CA GLU A 87 1.02 4.70 38.53
C GLU A 87 0.47 5.46 37.33
N LEU A 88 -0.51 6.34 37.53
CA LEU A 88 -1.05 7.21 36.49
C LEU A 88 0.02 8.18 35.95
N GLY A 89 0.85 8.73 36.83
CA GLY A 89 1.96 9.61 36.44
C GLY A 89 3.01 8.88 35.59
N GLU A 90 3.35 7.65 35.97
CA GLU A 90 4.26 6.80 35.21
C GLU A 90 3.69 6.42 33.85
N ALA A 91 2.44 5.94 33.79
CA ALA A 91 1.76 5.60 32.54
C ALA A 91 1.68 6.79 31.58
N LYS A 92 1.40 8.01 32.09
CA LYS A 92 1.43 9.24 31.29
C LYS A 92 2.82 9.53 30.73
N SER A 93 3.85 9.36 31.55
CA SER A 93 5.25 9.57 31.12
C SER A 93 5.67 8.57 30.04
N GLN A 94 5.27 7.30 30.18
CA GLN A 94 5.50 6.26 29.18
C GLN A 94 4.79 6.57 27.85
N LEU A 95 3.53 7.03 27.89
CA LEU A 95 2.79 7.43 26.68
C LEU A 95 3.47 8.59 25.95
N VAL A 96 3.97 9.58 26.69
CA VAL A 96 4.71 10.71 26.09
C VAL A 96 5.99 10.22 25.43
N ALA A 97 6.76 9.35 26.09
CA ALA A 97 7.99 8.78 25.52
C ALA A 97 7.71 7.96 24.25
N ILE A 98 6.67 7.12 24.26
CA ILE A 98 6.24 6.36 23.07
C ILE A 98 5.80 7.31 21.95
N GLY A 99 5.07 8.37 22.28
CA GLY A 99 4.66 9.39 21.30
C GLY A 99 5.85 10.05 20.61
N PHE A 100 6.86 10.48 21.38
CA PHE A 100 8.09 11.03 20.80
C PHE A 100 8.84 10.01 19.95
N GLN A 101 8.95 8.75 20.39
CA GLN A 101 9.63 7.72 19.60
C GLN A 101 8.92 7.49 18.26
N GLN A 102 7.59 7.37 18.26
CA GLN A 102 6.80 7.19 17.05
C GLN A 102 6.94 8.37 16.08
N GLU A 103 6.96 9.61 16.59
CA GLU A 103 7.19 10.79 15.76
C GLU A 103 8.59 10.76 15.13
N THR A 104 9.60 10.33 15.88
CA THR A 104 10.97 10.20 15.40
C THR A 104 11.09 9.13 14.31
N ASP A 105 10.47 7.97 14.52
CA ASP A 105 10.46 6.86 13.56
C ASP A 105 9.71 7.25 12.27
N LEU A 106 8.59 7.97 12.38
CA LEU A 106 7.84 8.46 11.23
C LEU A 106 8.63 9.48 10.41
N LEU A 107 9.35 10.39 11.06
CA LEU A 107 10.26 11.32 10.39
C LEU A 107 11.41 10.60 9.69
N ALA A 108 11.97 9.55 10.30
CA ALA A 108 13.01 8.73 9.70
C ALA A 108 12.50 8.03 8.43
N GLU A 109 11.30 7.43 8.46
CA GLU A 109 10.75 6.80 7.26
C GLU A 109 10.36 7.79 6.17
N GLN A 110 9.88 8.98 6.55
CA GLN A 110 9.64 10.03 5.58
C GLN A 110 10.94 10.44 4.86
N GLN A 111 12.06 10.53 5.57
CA GLN A 111 13.36 10.79 4.95
C GLN A 111 13.80 9.63 4.05
N ASN A 112 13.65 8.38 4.48
CA ASN A 112 13.98 7.22 3.66
C ASN A 112 13.21 7.23 2.33
N CYS A 113 11.88 7.39 2.38
CA CYS A 113 11.05 7.49 1.18
C CYS A 113 11.48 8.65 0.28
N GLN A 114 11.84 9.81 0.84
CA GLN A 114 12.36 10.94 0.05
C GLN A 114 13.68 10.59 -0.64
N THR A 115 14.61 9.89 0.04
CA THR A 115 15.88 9.45 -0.55
C THR A 115 15.68 8.40 -1.64
N GLU A 116 14.72 7.49 -1.48
CA GLU A 116 14.35 6.52 -2.51
C GLU A 116 13.77 7.21 -3.74
N ILE A 117 12.85 8.16 -3.54
CA ILE A 117 12.29 8.96 -4.65
C ILE A 117 13.39 9.71 -5.39
N ALA A 118 14.32 10.35 -4.67
CA ALA A 118 15.44 11.05 -5.29
C ALA A 118 16.35 10.10 -6.10
N SER A 119 16.61 8.91 -5.56
CA SER A 119 17.42 7.89 -6.25
C SER A 119 16.72 7.36 -7.51
N LEU A 120 15.41 7.13 -7.44
CA LEU A 120 14.60 6.71 -8.59
C LEU A 120 14.54 7.80 -9.66
N GLN A 121 14.40 9.07 -9.26
CA GLN A 121 14.43 10.20 -10.18
C GLN A 121 15.79 10.31 -10.90
N GLN A 122 16.89 10.10 -10.18
CA GLN A 122 18.22 10.06 -10.77
C GLN A 122 18.36 8.91 -11.77
N LEU A 123 17.93 7.69 -11.42
CA LEU A 123 18.01 6.54 -12.33
C LEU A 123 17.19 6.76 -13.61
N ILE A 124 16.00 7.37 -13.50
CA ILE A 124 15.18 7.73 -14.67
C ILE A 124 15.92 8.75 -15.54
N GLN A 125 16.53 9.77 -14.93
CA GLN A 125 17.28 10.79 -15.66
C GLN A 125 18.47 10.17 -16.40
N GLU A 126 19.26 9.32 -15.73
CA GLU A 126 20.38 8.58 -16.32
C GLU A 126 19.89 7.69 -17.49
N THR A 127 18.78 6.97 -17.31
CA THR A 127 18.19 6.13 -18.37
C THR A 127 17.75 6.95 -19.59
N VAL A 128 17.17 8.13 -19.36
CA VAL A 128 16.76 9.05 -20.43
C VAL A 128 17.97 9.61 -21.16
N GLU A 129 19.02 9.99 -20.43
CA GLU A 129 20.28 10.47 -21.00
C GLU A 129 20.97 9.39 -21.84
N GLU A 130 21.07 8.16 -21.34
CA GLU A 130 21.61 7.01 -22.08
C GLU A 130 20.80 6.72 -23.34
N SER A 131 19.47 6.74 -23.25
CA SER A 131 18.57 6.56 -24.38
C SER A 131 18.73 7.67 -25.42
N SER A 132 18.89 8.92 -24.97
CA SER A 132 19.10 10.08 -25.85
C SER A 132 20.46 10.01 -26.57
N SER A 133 21.51 9.62 -25.86
CA SER A 133 22.86 9.47 -26.41
C SER A 133 22.90 8.32 -27.44
N SER A 134 22.23 7.20 -27.14
CA SER A 134 22.10 6.06 -28.04
C SER A 134 21.31 6.45 -29.29
N ARG A 135 20.18 7.15 -29.14
CA ARG A 135 19.39 7.68 -30.26
C ARG A 135 20.24 8.59 -31.16
N SER A 136 21.02 9.50 -30.58
CA SER A 136 21.92 10.38 -31.34
C SER A 136 22.98 9.59 -32.14
N LYS A 137 23.57 8.54 -31.55
CA LYS A 137 24.54 7.66 -32.24
C LYS A 137 23.90 6.93 -33.42
N TYR A 138 22.69 6.38 -33.24
CA TYR A 138 21.96 5.71 -34.32
C TYR A 138 21.59 6.69 -35.43
N GLU A 139 21.14 7.90 -35.08
CA GLU A 139 20.80 8.93 -36.05
C GLU A 139 22.01 9.37 -36.89
N GLN A 140 23.18 9.52 -36.27
CA GLN A 140 24.44 9.76 -36.98
C GLN A 140 24.81 8.60 -37.91
N LYS A 141 24.63 7.35 -37.46
CA LYS A 141 24.92 6.18 -38.29
C LYS A 141 23.98 6.07 -39.50
N ILE A 142 22.70 6.38 -39.31
CA ILE A 142 21.71 6.46 -40.40
C ILE A 142 22.15 7.52 -41.42
N LYS A 143 22.54 8.72 -41.00
CA LYS A 143 23.05 9.78 -41.89
C LYS A 143 24.28 9.32 -42.68
N GLN A 144 25.21 8.62 -42.04
CA GLN A 144 26.39 8.06 -42.74
C GLN A 144 26.01 7.00 -43.78
N LEU A 145 25.09 6.08 -43.44
CA LEU A 145 24.63 5.05 -44.38
C LEU A 145 23.86 5.65 -45.56
N GLN A 146 23.06 6.70 -45.32
CA GLN A 146 22.39 7.45 -46.37
C GLN A 146 23.39 8.11 -47.32
N GLU A 147 24.47 8.70 -46.80
CA GLU A 147 25.52 9.31 -47.62
C GLU A 147 26.29 8.25 -48.43
N VAL A 148 26.61 7.09 -47.83
CA VAL A 148 27.26 5.99 -48.54
C VAL A 148 26.34 5.42 -49.63
N ASN A 149 25.05 5.23 -49.36
CA ASN A 149 24.10 4.80 -50.38
C ASN A 149 24.02 5.81 -51.53
N LYS A 150 23.99 7.11 -51.21
CA LYS A 150 24.01 8.17 -52.23
C LYS A 150 25.29 8.14 -53.07
N GLN A 151 26.44 7.85 -52.46
CA GLN A 151 27.72 7.70 -53.18
C GLN A 151 27.73 6.44 -54.06
N LEU A 152 27.25 5.31 -53.55
CA LEU A 152 27.10 4.07 -54.32
C LEU A 152 26.11 4.25 -55.48
N ASP A 153 25.01 4.98 -55.28
CA ASP A 153 24.06 5.30 -56.33
C ASP A 153 24.71 6.16 -57.42
N LEU A 154 25.53 7.15 -57.05
CA LEU A 154 26.31 7.95 -58.00
C LEU A 154 27.36 7.11 -58.74
N GLU A 155 28.03 6.18 -58.07
CA GLU A 155 28.97 5.24 -58.69
C GLU A 155 28.28 4.27 -59.65
N LEU A 156 27.11 3.73 -59.28
CA LEU A 156 26.26 2.92 -60.16
C LEU A 156 25.78 3.74 -61.37
N GLN A 157 25.44 5.01 -61.18
CA GLN A 157 25.09 5.92 -62.27
C GLN A 157 26.27 6.16 -63.22
N ASN A 158 27.47 6.34 -62.66
CA ASN A 158 28.70 6.51 -63.43
C ASN A 158 29.08 5.23 -64.19
N LEU A 159 28.97 4.06 -63.56
CA LEU A 159 29.21 2.76 -64.20
C LEU A 159 28.18 2.44 -65.29
N ARG A 160 26.91 2.84 -65.11
CA ARG A 160 25.88 2.77 -66.16
C ARG A 160 26.12 3.77 -67.29
N SER A 161 26.77 4.90 -67.02
CA SER A 161 27.13 5.90 -68.03
C SER A 161 28.38 5.53 -68.84
N SER A 162 29.25 4.66 -68.32
CA SER A 162 30.34 4.04 -69.06
C SER A 162 29.85 2.82 -69.85
N GLY A 163 29.10 3.08 -70.93
CA GLY A 163 28.98 2.27 -72.15
C GLY A 163 28.68 0.75 -72.10
N PRO A 164 27.66 0.24 -72.82
CA PRO A 164 27.53 -1.18 -73.14
C PRO A 164 28.62 -1.60 -74.14
N VAL A 165 29.34 -2.69 -73.85
CA VAL A 165 30.22 -3.34 -74.83
C VAL A 165 29.36 -4.28 -75.67
N ASP A 166 29.32 -3.97 -76.96
CA ASP A 166 28.58 -4.63 -78.02
C ASP A 166 29.05 -6.09 -78.21
N MET A 167 28.14 -7.05 -78.06
CA MET A 167 28.38 -8.49 -78.23
C MET A 167 27.45 -8.98 -79.34
N SER A 168 27.83 -8.74 -80.59
CA SER A 168 27.09 -9.19 -81.78
C SER A 168 27.97 -9.22 -83.04
N LEU A 169 28.99 -10.09 -83.05
CA LEU A 169 29.60 -10.61 -84.27
C LEU A 169 30.05 -12.05 -84.00
N LEU A 170 29.21 -13.02 -84.39
CA LEU A 170 29.56 -14.28 -85.08
C LEU A 170 28.36 -15.23 -85.03
N GLY A 171 27.83 -15.54 -86.22
CA GLY A 171 26.92 -16.65 -86.42
C GLY A 171 27.65 -17.99 -86.52
N ASP A 172 26.86 -19.02 -86.25
CA ASP A 172 27.01 -20.46 -86.53
C ASP A 172 28.08 -21.29 -85.83
N GLY A 173 27.61 -22.24 -85.01
CA GLY A 173 28.38 -23.43 -84.63
C GLY A 173 28.07 -24.05 -83.25
N VAL A 174 26.89 -24.65 -83.09
CA VAL A 174 26.59 -25.89 -82.34
C VAL A 174 27.31 -26.18 -80.99
N SER A 175 26.47 -26.18 -79.94
CA SER A 175 26.44 -27.07 -78.76
C SER A 175 27.51 -27.03 -77.65
N ASN A 176 26.95 -26.83 -76.46
CA ASN A 176 27.32 -27.34 -75.13
C ASN A 176 28.35 -26.59 -74.26
N VAL A 177 27.90 -26.46 -73.00
CA VAL A 177 28.61 -26.27 -71.73
C VAL A 177 28.69 -24.84 -71.17
N LEU A 178 27.89 -24.66 -70.11
CA LEU A 178 27.92 -23.63 -69.06
C LEU A 178 29.34 -23.19 -68.63
N ASN A 179 29.54 -21.86 -68.54
CA ASN A 179 30.40 -21.09 -67.60
C ASN A 179 31.90 -21.41 -67.49
N PRO A 180 32.80 -20.38 -67.39
CA PRO A 180 32.82 -19.53 -66.19
C PRO A 180 33.25 -18.05 -66.36
N LEU A 181 32.50 -17.16 -65.71
CA LEU A 181 32.95 -15.82 -65.30
C LEU A 181 33.72 -15.92 -63.98
N THR A 182 35.05 -16.02 -64.05
CA THR A 182 35.98 -15.86 -62.91
C THR A 182 37.24 -15.13 -63.38
N ALA A 183 37.08 -13.92 -63.92
CA ALA A 183 38.23 -13.09 -64.31
C ALA A 183 37.99 -11.58 -64.23
N VAL A 184 37.22 -11.06 -63.24
CA VAL A 184 37.27 -9.63 -62.86
C VAL A 184 37.03 -9.45 -61.34
N THR A 185 37.86 -10.07 -60.50
CA THR A 185 37.87 -9.80 -59.03
C THR A 185 39.28 -9.66 -58.44
N LYS A 186 40.31 -9.32 -59.23
CA LYS A 186 41.68 -9.13 -58.71
C LYS A 186 42.42 -7.88 -59.21
N SER A 187 41.75 -6.74 -59.41
CA SER A 187 42.46 -5.45 -59.61
C SER A 187 42.01 -4.27 -58.74
N LEU A 188 41.12 -4.46 -57.75
CA LEU A 188 40.68 -3.38 -56.85
C LEU A 188 41.08 -3.59 -55.38
N ALA A 189 42.27 -4.15 -55.13
CA ALA A 189 42.80 -4.37 -53.77
C ALA A 189 44.13 -3.64 -53.50
N ARG A 190 44.46 -2.58 -54.24
CA ARG A 190 45.74 -1.87 -54.02
C ARG A 190 45.72 -0.36 -54.24
N ARG A 191 44.61 0.33 -53.96
CA ARG A 191 44.58 1.81 -54.03
C ARG A 191 43.60 2.54 -53.09
N VAL A 192 43.51 2.09 -51.83
CA VAL A 192 42.85 2.85 -50.73
C VAL A 192 43.76 2.94 -49.50
N VAL A 193 45.07 3.10 -49.72
CA VAL A 193 46.03 3.51 -48.67
C VAL A 193 46.83 4.67 -49.24
N SER A 194 46.26 5.86 -49.15
CA SER A 194 46.95 7.15 -49.13
C SER A 194 45.89 8.22 -49.33
N LEU A 195 45.41 8.79 -48.23
CA LEU A 195 44.93 10.16 -48.08
C LEU A 195 44.75 10.37 -46.58
N ALA A 196 45.88 10.63 -45.90
CA ALA A 196 45.87 11.16 -44.55
C ALA A 196 45.48 12.66 -44.60
N PRO A 197 44.71 13.17 -43.64
CA PRO A 197 44.38 14.58 -43.54
C PRO A 197 45.47 15.35 -42.75
N ASN A 198 45.92 16.47 -43.31
CA ASN A 198 46.59 17.54 -42.55
C ASN A 198 45.70 18.79 -42.62
N ALA A 199 45.00 19.09 -41.53
CA ALA A 199 44.55 20.44 -41.21
C ALA A 199 44.39 20.54 -39.69
N THR A 200 45.40 21.16 -39.08
CA THR A 200 45.47 21.58 -37.69
C THR A 200 44.31 22.51 -37.37
N THR A 201 43.50 22.19 -36.36
CA THR A 201 42.73 23.20 -35.61
C THR A 201 42.72 22.79 -34.13
N ILE A 202 43.17 23.74 -33.31
CA ILE A 202 43.46 23.66 -31.88
C ILE A 202 42.14 23.52 -31.09
N ILE A 203 41.96 22.42 -30.36
CA ILE A 203 40.96 22.22 -29.28
C ILE A 203 41.60 21.28 -28.23
N PRO A 204 41.46 21.51 -26.90
CA PRO A 204 42.47 21.09 -25.92
C PRO A 204 42.35 19.63 -25.48
N GLN A 205 43.45 18.87 -25.61
CA GLN A 205 43.57 17.46 -25.24
C GLN A 205 43.66 17.17 -23.72
N SER A 206 43.43 18.16 -22.85
CA SER A 206 43.51 17.95 -21.40
C SER A 206 42.18 17.59 -20.72
N SER A 207 41.03 17.67 -21.40
CA SER A 207 39.73 17.36 -20.77
C SER A 207 39.25 15.93 -21.02
N LEU A 208 39.41 15.37 -22.23
CA LEU A 208 38.91 14.01 -22.52
C LEU A 208 39.66 12.91 -21.75
N ALA A 209 41.00 13.03 -21.61
CA ALA A 209 41.75 12.07 -20.81
C ALA A 209 41.47 12.20 -19.29
N GLN A 210 41.03 13.39 -18.85
CA GLN A 210 40.64 13.64 -17.47
C GLN A 210 39.22 13.09 -17.21
N GLU A 211 38.30 13.28 -18.15
CA GLU A 211 36.90 12.81 -18.11
C GLU A 211 36.82 11.28 -18.21
N ASP A 212 37.56 10.64 -19.12
CA ASP A 212 37.61 9.17 -19.21
C ASP A 212 38.23 8.55 -17.95
N ALA A 213 39.23 9.20 -17.35
CA ALA A 213 39.81 8.75 -16.08
C ALA A 213 38.88 9.02 -14.88
N VAL A 214 38.03 10.06 -14.92
CA VAL A 214 37.01 10.33 -13.89
C VAL A 214 35.85 9.35 -13.99
N MET A 215 35.39 9.01 -15.20
CA MET A 215 34.33 8.02 -15.43
C MET A 215 34.79 6.60 -15.05
N LEU A 216 36.05 6.26 -15.35
CA LEU A 216 36.61 4.99 -14.88
C LEU A 216 36.78 4.99 -13.35
N ARG A 217 37.16 6.11 -12.72
CA ARG A 217 37.19 6.22 -11.25
C ARG A 217 35.80 6.12 -10.61
N SER A 218 34.74 6.65 -11.25
CA SER A 218 33.38 6.58 -10.71
C SER A 218 32.78 5.17 -10.76
N LEU A 219 33.28 4.28 -11.62
CA LEU A 219 32.87 2.88 -11.68
C LEU A 219 33.81 1.96 -10.90
N VAL A 220 35.12 2.21 -10.97
CA VAL A 220 36.13 1.36 -10.31
C VAL A 220 36.14 1.57 -8.80
N ILE A 221 35.94 2.78 -8.28
CA ILE A 221 35.96 3.04 -6.83
C ILE A 221 34.81 2.31 -6.10
N PRO A 222 33.55 2.36 -6.57
CA PRO A 222 32.48 1.57 -5.97
C PRO A 222 32.72 0.05 -6.05
N LEU A 223 33.25 -0.43 -7.18
CA LEU A 223 33.57 -1.85 -7.35
C LEU A 223 34.74 -2.29 -6.46
N GLU A 224 35.75 -1.45 -6.27
CA GLU A 224 36.85 -1.70 -5.33
C GLU A 224 36.34 -1.69 -3.88
N GLN A 225 35.44 -0.78 -3.52
CA GLN A 225 34.79 -0.73 -2.20
C GLN A 225 33.90 -1.95 -1.96
N GLU A 226 33.14 -2.42 -2.96
CA GLU A 226 32.36 -3.67 -2.87
C GLU A 226 33.27 -4.89 -2.74
N ILE A 227 34.36 -4.96 -3.53
CA ILE A 227 35.33 -6.04 -3.44
C ILE A 227 36.02 -6.04 -2.06
N ASP A 228 36.34 -4.89 -1.50
CA ASP A 228 36.95 -4.80 -0.16
C ASP A 228 35.94 -5.06 0.95
N ALA A 229 34.69 -4.66 0.79
CA ALA A 229 33.59 -5.04 1.70
C ALA A 229 33.35 -6.55 1.67
N LEU A 230 33.36 -7.17 0.48
CA LEU A 230 33.22 -8.61 0.29
C LEU A 230 34.43 -9.37 0.84
N LYS A 231 35.65 -8.87 0.65
CA LYS A 231 36.86 -9.44 1.25
C LYS A 231 36.84 -9.34 2.77
N SER A 232 36.39 -8.21 3.34
CA SER A 232 36.23 -8.07 4.79
C SER A 232 35.16 -8.99 5.34
N LYS A 233 34.01 -9.12 4.67
CA LYS A 233 32.96 -10.07 5.05
C LYS A 233 33.47 -11.51 4.97
N LEU A 234 34.20 -11.86 3.92
CA LEU A 234 34.79 -13.19 3.76
C LEU A 234 35.82 -13.49 4.85
N ARG A 235 36.66 -12.52 5.22
CA ARG A 235 37.60 -12.64 6.34
C ARG A 235 36.89 -12.76 7.69
N HIS A 236 35.78 -12.04 7.88
CA HIS A 236 34.99 -12.13 9.11
C HIS A 236 34.31 -13.49 9.22
N THR A 237 33.70 -13.99 8.14
CA THR A 237 33.13 -15.35 8.10
C THR A 237 34.19 -16.43 8.25
N ASP A 238 35.40 -16.23 7.72
CA ASP A 238 36.50 -17.18 7.89
C ASP A 238 37.07 -17.15 9.31
N GLN A 239 37.11 -15.98 9.96
CA GLN A 239 37.44 -15.83 11.39
C GLN A 239 36.36 -16.46 12.28
N ASP A 240 35.08 -16.29 11.97
CA ASP A 240 33.98 -16.93 12.68
C ASP A 240 34.05 -18.46 12.53
N LEU A 241 34.29 -18.96 11.31
CA LEU A 241 34.48 -20.39 11.06
C LEU A 241 35.70 -20.93 11.81
N GLN A 242 36.83 -20.23 11.79
CA GLN A 242 38.02 -20.62 12.57
C GLN A 242 37.76 -20.58 14.08
N TRP A 243 37.01 -19.61 14.58
CA TRP A 243 36.59 -19.53 15.98
C TRP A 243 35.69 -20.71 16.37
N PHE A 244 34.72 -21.06 15.50
CA PHE A 244 33.87 -22.23 15.68
C PHE A 244 34.70 -23.52 15.68
N TYR A 245 35.65 -23.68 14.76
CA TYR A 245 36.53 -24.87 14.73
C TYR A 245 37.47 -24.94 15.95
N ALA A 246 37.98 -23.80 16.43
CA ALA A 246 38.82 -23.74 17.63
C ALA A 246 38.06 -24.07 18.92
N ASN A 247 36.78 -23.68 19.02
CA ASN A 247 35.95 -23.91 20.20
C ASN A 247 35.18 -25.24 20.20
N THR A 248 35.08 -25.92 19.06
CA THR A 248 34.33 -27.19 18.94
C THR A 248 35.20 -28.44 18.81
N ASN A 249 36.55 -28.33 18.85
CA ASN A 249 37.48 -29.46 18.65
C ASN A 249 37.21 -30.27 17.36
N LEU A 250 36.55 -29.67 16.36
CA LEU A 250 36.33 -30.26 15.05
C LEU A 250 37.36 -29.68 14.09
N ARG A 251 38.20 -30.54 13.53
CA ARG A 251 39.24 -30.18 12.57
C ARG A 251 38.60 -29.84 11.20
N PRO A 252 39.06 -28.81 10.47
CA PRO A 252 38.51 -28.49 9.15
C PRO A 252 38.83 -29.61 8.14
N PRO A 253 37.94 -29.88 7.16
CA PRO A 253 38.16 -30.92 6.16
C PRO A 253 39.17 -30.44 5.13
N THR A 254 40.41 -30.91 5.25
CA THR A 254 41.40 -30.83 4.17
C THR A 254 41.10 -31.89 3.11
N ALA A 255 40.99 -31.42 1.86
CA ALA A 255 41.47 -32.07 0.64
C ALA A 255 41.67 -33.59 0.71
N GLU A 256 40.64 -34.39 0.44
CA GLU A 256 40.72 -35.79 0.01
C GLU A 256 39.32 -36.29 -0.40
N ALA A 257 38.89 -35.91 -1.61
CA ALA A 257 37.76 -36.54 -2.29
C ALA A 257 38.17 -36.78 -3.75
N SER A 258 39.09 -37.72 -3.91
CA SER A 258 39.44 -38.36 -5.18
C SER A 258 39.75 -39.81 -4.88
N ALA A 259 38.73 -40.60 -4.54
CA ALA A 259 38.74 -42.05 -4.68
C ALA A 259 37.37 -42.65 -4.34
N MET A 260 36.83 -43.36 -5.34
CA MET A 260 35.99 -44.56 -5.23
C MET A 260 34.58 -44.45 -4.65
N GLU A 261 33.61 -44.49 -5.57
CA GLU A 261 32.54 -45.49 -5.47
C GLU A 261 32.58 -46.37 -6.73
N GLU A 262 32.81 -47.67 -6.50
CA GLU A 262 32.66 -48.75 -7.46
C GLU A 262 31.64 -49.74 -6.89
N LYS A 263 30.87 -50.36 -7.80
CA LYS A 263 30.12 -51.64 -7.73
C LYS A 263 28.62 -51.53 -7.40
N THR A 264 27.70 -52.13 -8.18
CA THR A 264 27.82 -53.28 -9.12
C THR A 264 26.53 -53.44 -9.94
N GLN A 265 26.62 -53.75 -11.25
CA GLN A 265 26.21 -55.00 -11.95
C GLN A 265 24.89 -54.83 -12.74
N THR A 266 24.70 -55.28 -13.99
CA THR A 266 25.22 -56.38 -14.84
C THR A 266 25.15 -55.97 -16.32
N ALA A 267 26.17 -56.13 -17.17
CA ALA A 267 26.70 -57.32 -17.85
C ALA A 267 25.97 -57.71 -19.17
N ASP A 268 26.71 -57.56 -20.28
CA ASP A 268 26.85 -58.42 -21.48
C ASP A 268 27.33 -57.50 -22.63
N GLY A 269 28.41 -57.72 -23.38
CA GLY A 269 29.39 -58.77 -23.57
C GLY A 269 30.19 -58.43 -24.86
N ALA A 270 31.31 -59.11 -25.09
CA ALA A 270 32.12 -59.17 -26.32
C ALA A 270 33.26 -58.13 -26.53
N GLU A 271 34.43 -58.53 -26.01
CA GLU A 271 35.66 -58.85 -26.76
C GLU A 271 36.17 -57.94 -27.91
N SER A 272 37.34 -57.33 -27.65
CA SER A 272 38.61 -57.50 -28.39
C SER A 272 38.56 -57.70 -29.91
N ILE A 273 39.06 -56.70 -30.66
CA ILE A 273 40.03 -56.86 -31.77
C ILE A 273 40.82 -55.54 -31.92
N LYS A 274 42.15 -55.66 -31.91
CA LYS A 274 43.13 -54.63 -32.31
C LYS A 274 43.32 -54.65 -33.83
N SER A 275 43.25 -53.49 -34.47
CA SER A 275 44.02 -53.15 -35.70
C SER A 275 44.08 -51.61 -35.80
N SER A 276 45.24 -50.99 -35.60
CA SER A 276 46.02 -50.27 -36.64
C SER A 276 45.14 -49.49 -37.63
N THR A 277 45.33 -48.18 -37.84
CA THR A 277 46.41 -47.60 -38.67
C THR A 277 46.32 -46.07 -38.51
N SER A 278 47.29 -45.39 -37.91
CA SER A 278 48.38 -44.65 -38.57
C SER A 278 47.93 -43.78 -39.76
N SER A 279 47.69 -42.49 -39.54
CA SER A 279 47.78 -41.46 -40.58
C SER A 279 47.92 -40.09 -39.92
N ASP A 280 49.15 -39.72 -39.55
CA ASP A 280 49.55 -38.31 -39.37
C ASP A 280 51.08 -38.13 -39.18
N GLN A 281 51.88 -38.97 -39.83
CA GLN A 281 53.33 -38.83 -39.77
C GLN A 281 54.02 -39.37 -41.01
N LEU A 282 53.71 -38.81 -42.19
CA LEU A 282 54.53 -38.94 -43.40
C LEU A 282 54.22 -37.78 -44.35
N GLN A 283 54.68 -36.58 -43.99
CA GLN A 283 54.75 -35.48 -44.95
C GLN A 283 55.92 -34.55 -44.64
N LYS A 284 57.13 -35.13 -44.63
CA LYS A 284 58.38 -34.37 -44.71
C LYS A 284 59.53 -35.25 -45.18
N GLU A 285 59.51 -35.62 -46.45
CA GLU A 285 60.71 -35.91 -47.25
C GLU A 285 60.28 -36.16 -48.70
N LEU A 286 60.62 -35.23 -49.61
CA LEU A 286 60.82 -35.42 -51.05
C LEU A 286 61.06 -34.04 -51.70
N ALA A 287 62.25 -33.51 -51.45
CA ALA A 287 62.97 -32.59 -52.32
C ALA A 287 64.41 -33.15 -52.31
N SER A 288 65.01 -33.62 -53.40
CA SER A 288 65.22 -32.99 -54.71
C SER A 288 65.88 -34.05 -55.67
N PRO A 289 66.51 -33.71 -56.81
CA PRO A 289 65.94 -33.63 -58.17
C PRO A 289 66.50 -34.71 -59.13
N GLY A 290 65.78 -35.03 -60.22
CA GLY A 290 66.38 -35.81 -61.31
C GLY A 290 65.42 -36.29 -62.40
N GLY A 291 65.43 -35.58 -63.53
CA GLY A 291 65.23 -36.04 -64.92
C GLY A 291 64.29 -37.19 -65.29
N GLY A 292 63.37 -36.90 -66.22
CA GLY A 292 62.92 -37.89 -67.21
C GLY A 292 61.44 -37.87 -67.58
N ALA A 293 61.16 -37.37 -68.78
CA ALA A 293 60.13 -37.83 -69.73
C ALA A 293 58.64 -37.98 -69.28
N LYS A 294 57.81 -37.13 -69.92
CA LYS A 294 56.38 -37.23 -70.22
C LYS A 294 55.75 -38.65 -70.16
N ALA A 295 54.58 -38.75 -69.52
CA ALA A 295 53.39 -39.34 -70.13
C ALA A 295 52.13 -38.87 -69.39
N ASP A 296 51.36 -38.06 -70.10
CA ASP A 296 49.99 -37.65 -69.81
C ASP A 296 49.09 -38.87 -70.02
N LEU A 297 48.72 -39.56 -68.94
CA LEU A 297 47.63 -40.55 -68.94
C LEU A 297 46.69 -40.21 -67.78
N SER A 298 45.95 -39.11 -67.92
CA SER A 298 44.78 -38.87 -67.08
C SER A 298 43.66 -39.81 -67.55
N CYS A 299 43.36 -40.84 -66.77
CA CYS A 299 42.18 -41.66 -67.02
C CYS A 299 40.92 -40.80 -66.80
N ASP A 300 40.18 -40.50 -67.87
CA ASP A 300 38.96 -39.65 -67.83
C ASP A 300 37.90 -40.18 -66.85
N MET A 301 37.81 -41.50 -66.70
CA MET A 301 36.94 -42.12 -65.69
C MET A 301 37.41 -41.80 -64.26
N CYS A 302 38.72 -41.85 -64.00
CA CYS A 302 39.28 -41.48 -62.70
C CYS A 302 39.08 -39.98 -62.39
N ALA A 303 39.25 -39.11 -63.40
CA ALA A 303 39.00 -37.67 -63.24
C ALA A 303 37.52 -37.35 -62.94
N ASN A 304 36.58 -38.07 -63.57
CA ASN A 304 35.15 -37.93 -63.29
C ASN A 304 34.79 -38.44 -61.88
N TYR A 305 35.29 -39.62 -61.47
CA TYR A 305 35.08 -40.11 -60.10
C TYR A 305 35.73 -39.21 -59.05
N GLU A 306 36.89 -38.61 -59.34
CA GLU A 306 37.53 -37.64 -58.45
C GLU A 306 36.74 -36.34 -58.35
N THR A 307 36.17 -35.86 -59.45
CA THR A 307 35.26 -34.71 -59.45
C THR A 307 33.98 -35.00 -58.65
N GLN A 308 33.38 -36.18 -58.83
CA GLN A 308 32.22 -36.62 -58.07
C GLN A 308 32.55 -36.79 -56.57
N LEU A 309 33.71 -37.34 -56.23
CA LEU A 309 34.18 -37.47 -54.85
C LEU A 309 34.38 -36.09 -54.21
N GLN A 310 34.98 -35.14 -54.93
CA GLN A 310 35.14 -33.76 -54.47
C GLN A 310 33.79 -33.05 -54.29
N MET A 311 32.82 -33.29 -55.18
CA MET A 311 31.45 -32.78 -55.02
C MET A 311 30.78 -33.33 -53.76
N VAL A 312 30.87 -34.64 -53.52
CA VAL A 312 30.32 -35.29 -52.32
C VAL A 312 31.05 -34.81 -51.06
N GLN A 313 32.37 -34.65 -51.09
CA GLN A 313 33.15 -34.08 -49.97
C GLN A 313 32.73 -32.64 -49.66
N LYS A 314 32.50 -31.81 -50.69
CA LYS A 314 32.00 -30.44 -50.52
C LYS A 314 30.59 -30.42 -49.93
N GLN A 315 29.71 -31.31 -50.39
CA GLN A 315 28.37 -31.47 -49.82
C GLN A 315 28.41 -31.94 -48.36
N LEU A 316 29.29 -32.88 -48.00
CA LEU A 316 29.48 -33.33 -46.62
C LEU A 316 30.01 -32.21 -45.71
N LEU A 317 30.92 -31.36 -46.21
CA LEU A 317 31.38 -30.18 -45.48
C LEU A 317 30.26 -29.17 -45.27
N GLN A 318 29.42 -28.93 -46.29
CA GLN A 318 28.28 -28.02 -46.20
C GLN A 318 27.22 -28.54 -45.22
N LEU A 319 26.80 -29.80 -45.33
CA LEU A 319 25.88 -30.44 -44.39
C LEU A 319 26.47 -30.49 -42.97
N GLY A 320 27.79 -30.65 -42.84
CA GLY A 320 28.49 -30.56 -41.56
C GLY A 320 28.42 -29.17 -40.93
N ALA A 321 28.51 -28.11 -41.73
CA ALA A 321 28.35 -26.73 -41.27
C ALA A 321 26.88 -26.43 -40.90
N GLU A 322 25.92 -26.87 -41.71
CA GLU A 322 24.48 -26.73 -41.45
C GLU A 322 24.08 -27.48 -40.16
N LYS A 323 24.55 -28.71 -39.97
CA LYS A 323 24.35 -29.48 -38.72
C LYS A 323 24.88 -28.72 -37.51
N LYS A 324 26.07 -28.11 -37.60
CA LYS A 324 26.64 -27.31 -36.50
C LYS A 324 25.81 -26.07 -36.20
N LEU A 325 25.26 -25.39 -37.21
CA LEU A 325 24.39 -24.23 -37.02
C LEU A 325 23.07 -24.62 -36.35
N VAL A 326 22.43 -25.69 -36.83
CA VAL A 326 21.18 -26.21 -36.24
C VAL A 326 21.42 -26.70 -34.80
N GLN A 327 22.55 -27.36 -34.54
CA GLN A 327 22.90 -27.80 -33.19
C GLN A 327 23.06 -26.62 -32.22
N LYS A 328 23.76 -25.55 -32.62
CA LYS A 328 23.89 -24.33 -31.81
C LYS A 328 22.55 -23.63 -31.58
N ALA A 329 21.68 -23.60 -32.59
CA ALA A 329 20.33 -23.05 -32.45
C ALA A 329 19.48 -23.89 -31.48
N ALA A 330 19.55 -25.22 -31.56
CA ALA A 330 18.86 -26.13 -30.66
C ALA A 330 19.36 -26.01 -29.21
N GLU A 331 20.67 -25.80 -29.00
CA GLU A 331 21.26 -25.53 -27.68
C GLU A 331 20.72 -24.22 -27.09
N ARG A 332 20.68 -23.13 -27.86
CA ARG A 332 20.09 -21.85 -27.43
C ARG A 332 18.62 -21.98 -27.05
N TYR A 333 17.81 -22.65 -27.87
CA TYR A 333 16.40 -22.87 -27.53
C TYR A 333 16.23 -23.75 -26.29
N ARG A 334 17.15 -24.68 -26.03
CA ARG A 334 17.15 -25.47 -24.79
C ARG A 334 17.44 -24.60 -23.57
N GLU A 335 18.40 -23.68 -23.67
CA GLU A 335 18.72 -22.72 -22.60
C GLU A 335 17.58 -21.75 -22.34
N ASP A 336 16.97 -21.20 -23.39
CA ASP A 336 15.83 -20.27 -23.27
C ASP A 336 14.61 -20.98 -22.65
N LEU A 337 14.35 -22.23 -23.07
CA LEU A 337 13.30 -23.04 -22.45
C LEU A 337 13.59 -23.32 -20.98
N SER A 338 14.85 -23.60 -20.61
CA SER A 338 15.25 -23.81 -19.21
C SER A 338 14.99 -22.56 -18.37
N LYS A 339 15.41 -21.39 -18.84
CA LYS A 339 15.19 -20.11 -18.15
C LYS A 339 13.70 -19.80 -17.98
N GLU A 340 12.89 -20.02 -19.01
CA GLU A 340 11.44 -19.83 -18.93
C GLU A 340 10.79 -20.81 -17.94
N THR A 341 11.25 -22.06 -17.87
CA THR A 341 10.75 -23.02 -16.88
C THR A 341 11.12 -22.65 -15.44
N GLU A 342 12.33 -22.14 -15.22
CA GLU A 342 12.79 -21.64 -13.92
C GLU A 342 11.98 -20.40 -13.51
N TYR A 343 11.82 -19.43 -14.41
CA TYR A 343 11.03 -18.23 -14.18
C TYR A 343 9.57 -18.55 -13.86
N ARG A 344 8.94 -19.47 -14.62
CA ARG A 344 7.57 -19.92 -14.35
C ARG A 344 7.47 -20.53 -12.95
N LYS A 345 8.41 -21.40 -12.57
CA LYS A 345 8.44 -22.04 -11.25
C LYS A 345 8.61 -21.01 -10.14
N GLU A 346 9.46 -20.01 -10.31
CA GLU A 346 9.61 -18.91 -9.36
C GLU A 346 8.32 -18.10 -9.20
N MET A 347 7.63 -17.80 -10.31
CA MET A 347 6.36 -17.08 -10.27
C MET A 347 5.24 -17.90 -9.63
N GLU A 348 5.17 -19.21 -9.90
CA GLU A 348 4.24 -20.12 -9.22
C GLU A 348 4.52 -20.18 -7.72
N ASN A 349 5.79 -20.24 -7.31
CA ASN A 349 6.18 -20.23 -5.89
C ASN A 349 5.77 -18.91 -5.22
N LYS A 350 6.11 -17.75 -5.82
CA LYS A 350 5.72 -16.43 -5.30
C LYS A 350 4.20 -16.28 -5.20
N TRP A 351 3.48 -16.76 -6.21
CA TRP A 351 2.02 -16.76 -6.19
C TRP A 351 1.47 -17.65 -5.06
N SER A 352 2.05 -18.84 -4.87
CA SER A 352 1.66 -19.76 -3.79
C SER A 352 1.92 -19.17 -2.40
N GLU A 353 3.05 -18.47 -2.24
CA GLU A 353 3.45 -17.83 -0.98
C GLU A 353 2.48 -16.69 -0.65
N LYS A 354 2.22 -15.80 -1.62
CA LYS A 354 1.27 -14.68 -1.44
C LYS A 354 -0.15 -15.17 -1.19
N LYS A 355 -0.56 -16.26 -1.83
CA LYS A 355 -1.85 -16.92 -1.57
C LYS A 355 -1.95 -17.43 -0.14
N GLU A 356 -0.94 -18.13 0.37
CA GLU A 356 -0.97 -18.66 1.74
C GLU A 356 -0.86 -17.53 2.79
N GLU A 357 -0.08 -16.49 2.50
CA GLU A 357 0.00 -15.28 3.34
C GLU A 357 -1.37 -14.58 3.43
N HIS A 358 -2.06 -14.40 2.30
CA HIS A 358 -3.41 -13.83 2.29
C HIS A 358 -4.42 -14.72 2.99
N LYS A 359 -4.35 -16.04 2.79
CA LYS A 359 -5.21 -17.00 3.47
C LYS A 359 -5.07 -16.90 4.99
N LYS A 360 -3.83 -16.87 5.51
CA LYS A 360 -3.56 -16.66 6.94
C LYS A 360 -4.11 -15.33 7.44
N ARG A 361 -3.91 -14.23 6.70
CA ARG A 361 -4.48 -12.92 7.08
C ARG A 361 -6.00 -12.93 7.12
N VAL A 362 -6.66 -13.56 6.15
CA VAL A 362 -8.12 -13.71 6.13
C VAL A 362 -8.61 -14.56 7.29
N GLU A 363 -7.95 -15.68 7.60
CA GLU A 363 -8.29 -16.54 8.73
C GLU A 363 -8.16 -15.78 10.07
N MET A 364 -7.08 -15.02 10.26
CA MET A 364 -6.90 -14.19 11.46
C MET A 364 -7.96 -13.11 11.58
N LEU A 365 -8.21 -12.32 10.53
CA LEU A 365 -9.23 -11.27 10.55
C LEU A 365 -10.63 -11.86 10.77
N THR A 366 -10.93 -13.02 10.20
CA THR A 366 -12.21 -13.70 10.44
C THR A 366 -12.36 -14.13 11.90
N ALA A 367 -11.28 -14.63 12.52
CA ALA A 367 -11.27 -14.98 13.94
C ALA A 367 -11.45 -13.74 14.84
N GLU A 368 -10.84 -12.61 14.49
CA GLU A 368 -11.01 -11.35 15.24
C GLU A 368 -12.44 -10.80 15.11
N VAL A 369 -13.00 -10.79 13.90
CA VAL A 369 -14.37 -10.35 13.65
C VAL A 369 -15.37 -11.21 14.41
N THR A 370 -15.24 -12.54 14.34
CA THR A 370 -16.15 -13.45 15.07
C THR A 370 -16.06 -13.28 16.59
N LYS A 371 -14.86 -13.02 17.13
CA LYS A 371 -14.68 -12.69 18.55
C LYS A 371 -15.34 -11.36 18.92
N ALA A 372 -15.21 -10.33 18.08
CA ALA A 372 -15.85 -9.05 18.28
C ALA A 372 -17.38 -9.16 18.23
N GLU A 373 -17.93 -9.91 17.27
CA GLU A 373 -19.36 -10.19 17.16
C GLU A 373 -19.91 -10.89 18.42
N GLN A 374 -19.19 -11.89 18.95
CA GLN A 374 -19.55 -12.56 20.19
C GLN A 374 -19.54 -11.60 21.39
N ALA A 375 -18.53 -10.73 21.50
CA ALA A 375 -18.49 -9.72 22.56
C ALA A 375 -19.66 -8.73 22.46
N CYS A 376 -20.01 -8.28 21.25
CA CYS A 376 -21.17 -7.41 21.02
C CYS A 376 -22.49 -8.11 21.41
N LEU A 377 -22.63 -9.40 21.12
CA LEU A 377 -23.82 -10.18 21.52
C LEU A 377 -23.92 -10.28 23.06
N GLN A 378 -22.81 -10.56 23.74
CA GLN A 378 -22.77 -10.63 25.21
C GLN A 378 -23.14 -9.29 25.86
N VAL A 379 -22.60 -8.18 25.35
CA VAL A 379 -22.95 -6.83 25.85
C VAL A 379 -24.43 -6.54 25.62
N ARG A 380 -24.98 -6.92 24.46
CA ARG A 380 -26.41 -6.74 24.16
C ARG A 380 -27.30 -7.54 25.11
N GLU A 381 -26.94 -8.78 25.41
CA GLU A 381 -27.67 -9.60 26.39
C GLU A 381 -27.58 -9.02 27.81
N ALA A 382 -26.39 -8.63 28.26
CA ALA A 382 -26.18 -8.00 29.55
C ALA A 382 -27.01 -6.70 29.69
N PHE A 383 -27.03 -5.88 28.64
CA PHE A 383 -27.85 -4.67 28.60
C PHE A 383 -29.34 -4.98 28.71
N ASN A 384 -29.83 -5.99 27.97
CA ASN A 384 -31.23 -6.38 28.03
C ASN A 384 -31.64 -6.89 29.41
N VAL A 385 -30.78 -7.67 30.08
CA VAL A 385 -31.01 -8.13 31.45
C VAL A 385 -31.01 -6.96 32.44
N ALA A 386 -30.07 -6.03 32.31
CA ALA A 386 -30.04 -4.83 33.15
C ALA A 386 -31.29 -3.96 32.94
N ARG A 387 -31.74 -3.81 31.69
CA ARG A 387 -32.97 -3.07 31.34
C ARG A 387 -34.21 -3.68 31.99
N THR A 388 -34.41 -4.99 31.87
CA THR A 388 -35.58 -5.67 32.46
C THR A 388 -35.55 -5.65 33.99
N MET A 389 -34.36 -5.74 34.60
CA MET A 389 -34.20 -5.58 36.05
C MET A 389 -34.55 -4.16 36.50
N LEU A 390 -34.14 -3.13 35.75
CA LEU A 390 -34.44 -1.74 36.07
C LEU A 390 -35.94 -1.47 35.94
N GLU A 391 -36.58 -1.97 34.88
CA GLU A 391 -38.03 -1.86 34.66
C GLU A 391 -38.82 -2.52 35.79
N SER A 392 -38.43 -3.72 36.23
CA SER A 392 -39.13 -4.40 37.33
C SER A 392 -39.00 -3.65 38.64
N ARG A 393 -37.82 -3.11 38.94
CA ARG A 393 -37.55 -2.31 40.14
C ARG A 393 -38.30 -0.98 40.13
N PHE A 394 -38.37 -0.32 38.97
CA PHE A 394 -39.16 0.89 38.80
C PHE A 394 -40.66 0.65 39.03
N ASN A 395 -41.18 -0.45 38.50
CA ASN A 395 -42.59 -0.84 38.71
C ASN A 395 -42.86 -1.16 40.18
N ALA A 396 -41.94 -1.85 40.87
CA ALA A 396 -42.06 -2.12 42.31
C ALA A 396 -42.07 -0.82 43.14
N LEU A 397 -41.12 0.09 42.89
CA LEU A 397 -41.06 1.40 43.54
C LEU A 397 -42.32 2.23 43.29
N SER A 398 -42.86 2.19 42.07
CA SER A 398 -44.09 2.89 41.73
C SER A 398 -45.28 2.35 42.53
N SER A 399 -45.38 1.02 42.67
CA SER A 399 -46.41 0.38 43.50
C SER A 399 -46.26 0.69 44.98
N GLU A 400 -45.03 0.71 45.50
CA GLU A 400 -44.75 1.09 46.90
C GLU A 400 -45.11 2.55 47.15
N HIS A 401 -44.74 3.45 46.24
CA HIS A 401 -45.08 4.86 46.34
C HIS A 401 -46.61 5.09 46.35
N GLU A 402 -47.37 4.40 45.49
CA GLU A 402 -48.83 4.47 45.50
C GLU A 402 -49.43 3.97 46.83
N SER A 403 -48.89 2.88 47.38
CA SER A 403 -49.30 2.34 48.69
C SER A 403 -49.02 3.33 49.83
N VAL A 404 -47.80 3.88 49.90
CA VAL A 404 -47.42 4.87 50.93
C VAL A 404 -48.27 6.14 50.81
N SER A 405 -48.51 6.63 49.59
CA SER A 405 -49.35 7.80 49.35
C SER A 405 -50.81 7.57 49.78
N LYS A 406 -51.31 6.34 49.62
CA LYS A 406 -52.63 5.95 50.14
C LYS A 406 -52.64 5.96 51.68
N ASN A 407 -51.66 5.32 52.32
CA ASN A 407 -51.56 5.28 53.78
C ASN A 407 -51.43 6.67 54.38
N LEU A 408 -50.65 7.56 53.75
CA LEU A 408 -50.49 8.94 54.20
C LEU A 408 -51.83 9.70 54.18
N ARG A 409 -52.63 9.51 53.13
CA ARG A 409 -53.99 10.10 53.05
C ARG A 409 -54.92 9.57 54.12
N GLU A 410 -54.84 8.27 54.42
CA GLU A 410 -55.66 7.65 55.48
C GLU A 410 -55.29 8.20 56.86
N ILE A 411 -53.99 8.29 57.18
CA ILE A 411 -53.50 8.86 58.44
C ILE A 411 -53.88 10.35 58.57
N GLN A 412 -53.78 11.12 57.48
CA GLN A 412 -54.19 12.53 57.48
C GLN A 412 -55.69 12.69 57.80
N ALA A 413 -56.55 11.90 57.17
CA ALA A 413 -57.98 11.92 57.44
C ALA A 413 -58.31 11.53 58.88
N GLU A 414 -57.59 10.56 59.44
CA GLU A 414 -57.75 10.17 60.84
C GLU A 414 -57.30 11.26 61.82
N ASN A 415 -56.20 11.95 61.55
CA ASN A 415 -55.74 13.07 62.36
C ASN A 415 -56.73 14.23 62.39
N GLU A 416 -57.32 14.59 61.24
CA GLU A 416 -58.36 15.61 61.17
C GLU A 416 -59.59 15.22 62.01
N ARG A 417 -60.00 13.95 61.92
CA ARG A 417 -61.10 13.40 62.72
C ARG A 417 -60.81 13.46 64.23
N LEU A 418 -59.60 13.08 64.64
CA LEU A 418 -59.20 13.12 66.05
C LEU A 418 -59.12 14.55 66.58
N ALA A 419 -58.50 15.47 65.84
CA ALA A 419 -58.43 16.88 66.20
C ALA A 419 -59.83 17.50 66.42
N GLY A 420 -60.80 17.16 65.56
CA GLY A 420 -62.19 17.60 65.73
C GLY A 420 -62.87 17.05 66.99
N LYS A 421 -62.53 15.84 67.42
CA LYS A 421 -63.05 15.26 68.68
C LYS A 421 -62.47 15.92 69.92
N PHE A 422 -61.16 16.20 69.94
CA PHE A 422 -60.51 16.86 71.07
C PHE A 422 -61.01 18.29 71.29
N CYS A 423 -61.27 19.06 70.22
CA CYS A 423 -61.89 20.38 70.36
C CYS A 423 -63.27 20.32 71.04
N LYS A 424 -64.14 19.41 70.60
CA LYS A 424 -65.49 19.27 71.18
C LYS A 424 -65.44 18.88 72.66
N LYS A 425 -64.61 17.91 73.01
CA LYS A 425 -64.44 17.45 74.39
C LYS A 425 -63.88 18.54 75.32
N ALA A 426 -62.98 19.39 74.80
CA ALA A 426 -62.43 20.51 75.54
C ALA A 426 -63.48 21.61 75.81
N THR A 427 -64.37 21.87 74.85
CA THR A 427 -65.49 22.82 75.04
C THR A 427 -66.51 22.28 76.04
N GLU A 428 -66.87 21.00 75.95
CA GLU A 428 -67.77 20.34 76.92
C GLU A 428 -67.26 20.44 78.37
N LEU A 429 -65.96 20.24 78.58
CA LEU A 429 -65.33 20.33 79.92
C LEU A 429 -65.22 21.78 80.45
N GLN A 430 -65.22 22.79 79.57
CA GLN A 430 -65.22 24.20 79.97
C GLN A 430 -66.59 24.71 80.44
N ASP A 431 -67.67 24.10 79.95
CA ASP A 431 -69.04 24.50 80.24
C ASP A 431 -69.63 23.83 81.51
N GLU A 432 -68.90 22.89 82.13
CA GLU A 432 -69.33 22.22 83.36
C GLU A 432 -69.18 23.10 84.60
N CYS A 433 -70.29 23.30 85.34
CA CYS A 433 -70.32 24.06 86.59
C CYS A 433 -69.84 23.20 87.78
N ILE A 434 -68.88 23.72 88.55
CA ILE A 434 -68.31 23.06 89.74
C ILE A 434 -69.36 23.06 90.88
N ASN A 435 -69.88 21.89 91.22
CA ASN A 435 -70.80 21.68 92.35
C ASN A 435 -70.03 21.11 93.56
N LEU A 436 -70.13 21.77 94.72
CA LEU A 436 -69.45 21.36 95.95
C LEU A 436 -70.46 20.64 96.88
N PRO A 437 -70.15 19.46 97.45
CA PRO A 437 -71.13 18.68 98.22
C PRO A 437 -71.46 19.30 99.58
N ASP A 438 -72.73 19.27 99.98
CA ASP A 438 -73.23 19.92 101.21
C ASP A 438 -73.44 18.94 102.40
N SER A 439 -73.23 17.63 102.20
CA SER A 439 -73.39 16.60 103.24
C SER A 439 -72.23 15.60 103.31
N VAL A 440 -72.03 14.98 104.49
CA VAL A 440 -70.95 14.00 104.74
C VAL A 440 -71.14 12.72 103.93
N ASP A 441 -72.39 12.29 103.70
CA ASP A 441 -72.71 11.11 102.90
C ASP A 441 -72.41 11.37 101.40
N GLU A 442 -72.80 12.53 100.87
CA GLU A 442 -72.44 12.95 99.50
C GLU A 442 -70.93 13.11 99.33
N LEU A 443 -70.22 13.54 100.37
CA LEU A 443 -68.77 13.63 100.36
C LEU A 443 -68.10 12.24 100.31
N GLN A 444 -68.61 11.26 101.08
CA GLN A 444 -68.11 9.88 101.02
C GLN A 444 -68.37 9.24 99.65
N GLU A 445 -69.54 9.48 99.06
CA GLU A 445 -69.87 9.05 97.69
C GLU A 445 -68.94 9.72 96.66
N LYS A 446 -68.73 11.04 96.76
CA LYS A 446 -67.74 11.76 95.93
C LYS A 446 -66.31 11.26 96.11
N LEU A 447 -65.94 10.83 97.32
CA LEU A 447 -64.60 10.32 97.61
C LEU A 447 -64.40 8.90 97.06
N LEU A 448 -65.44 8.08 97.08
CA LEU A 448 -65.45 6.78 96.40
C LEU A 448 -65.41 6.94 94.88
N LEU A 449 -66.24 7.82 94.32
CA LEU A 449 -66.24 8.15 92.89
C LEU A 449 -64.89 8.70 92.43
N THR A 450 -64.30 9.64 93.16
CA THR A 450 -62.96 10.16 92.81
C THR A 450 -61.87 9.11 92.94
N ARG A 451 -62.00 8.13 93.87
CA ARG A 451 -61.06 7.01 93.96
C ARG A 451 -61.24 6.01 92.83
N GLU A 452 -62.47 5.75 92.40
CA GLU A 452 -62.80 4.99 91.19
C GLU A 452 -62.27 5.70 89.93
N ASP A 453 -62.47 7.01 89.80
CA ASP A 453 -61.92 7.84 88.73
C ASP A 453 -60.38 7.80 88.71
N LEU A 454 -59.74 7.86 89.88
CA LEU A 454 -58.28 7.78 90.01
C LEU A 454 -57.76 6.42 89.55
N ILE A 455 -58.44 5.33 89.95
CA ILE A 455 -58.09 3.96 89.50
C ILE A 455 -58.26 3.87 87.98
N THR A 456 -59.38 4.36 87.45
CA THR A 456 -59.69 4.33 86.02
C THR A 456 -58.67 5.17 85.22
N SER A 457 -58.27 6.33 85.75
CA SER A 457 -57.23 7.18 85.17
C SER A 457 -55.84 6.54 85.27
N SER A 458 -55.54 5.80 86.34
CA SER A 458 -54.26 5.10 86.50
C SER A 458 -54.12 3.96 85.50
N VAL A 459 -55.16 3.14 85.34
CA VAL A 459 -55.21 2.06 84.34
C VAL A 459 -55.16 2.65 82.91
N GLY A 460 -55.86 3.77 82.68
CA GLY A 460 -55.79 4.50 81.42
C GLY A 460 -54.39 5.03 81.11
N LYS A 461 -53.67 5.52 82.13
CA LYS A 461 -52.28 5.97 82.01
C LYS A 461 -51.33 4.83 81.67
N GLU A 462 -51.41 3.70 82.37
CA GLU A 462 -50.57 2.52 82.09
C GLU A 462 -50.78 2.04 80.64
N ARG A 463 -52.04 1.97 80.20
CA ARG A 463 -52.36 1.58 78.82
C ARG A 463 -51.87 2.60 77.78
N ALA A 464 -51.90 3.89 78.09
CA ALA A 464 -51.33 4.93 77.25
C ALA A 464 -49.80 4.87 77.19
N GLU A 465 -49.14 4.52 78.30
CA GLU A 465 -47.69 4.30 78.35
C GLU A 465 -47.28 3.07 77.52
N GLU A 466 -48.04 1.98 77.57
CA GLU A 466 -47.84 0.80 76.70
C GLU A 466 -47.96 1.16 75.22
N LEU A 467 -49.02 1.88 74.82
CA LEU A 467 -49.20 2.34 73.45
C LEU A 467 -48.07 3.30 73.00
N LEU A 468 -47.57 4.13 73.91
CA LEU A 468 -46.43 5.01 73.62
C LEU A 468 -45.15 4.22 73.32
N ILE A 469 -44.95 3.07 73.97
CA ILE A 469 -43.82 2.18 73.69
C ILE A 469 -43.99 1.55 72.30
N GLU A 470 -45.19 1.05 71.97
CA GLU A 470 -45.48 0.50 70.63
C GLU A 470 -45.25 1.53 69.52
N VAL A 471 -45.82 2.73 69.66
CA VAL A 471 -45.66 3.81 68.67
C VAL A 471 -44.19 4.23 68.54
N ARG A 472 -43.42 4.25 69.64
CA ARG A 472 -41.98 4.53 69.56
C ARG A 472 -41.22 3.45 68.79
N ALA A 473 -41.56 2.18 68.99
CA ALA A 473 -40.95 1.07 68.26
C ALA A 473 -41.28 1.15 66.76
N GLU A 474 -42.53 1.43 66.39
CA GLU A 474 -42.94 1.65 65.00
C GLU A 474 -42.24 2.86 64.37
N LEU A 475 -42.05 3.94 65.13
CA LEU A 475 -41.36 5.15 64.68
C LEU A 475 -39.86 4.92 64.50
N GLU A 476 -39.22 4.08 65.32
CA GLU A 476 -37.84 3.66 65.10
C GLU A 476 -37.69 2.77 63.86
N LEU A 477 -38.63 1.84 63.65
CA LEU A 477 -38.64 0.97 62.48
C LEU A 477 -38.77 1.79 61.19
N THR A 478 -39.76 2.68 61.12
CA THR A 478 -39.95 3.57 59.96
C THR A 478 -38.77 4.53 59.75
N ARG A 479 -38.14 5.04 60.83
CA ARG A 479 -36.89 5.83 60.69
C ARG A 479 -35.73 4.99 60.14
N SER A 480 -35.65 3.71 60.49
CA SER A 480 -34.64 2.80 59.95
C SER A 480 -34.84 2.54 58.46
N GLU A 481 -36.09 2.28 58.05
CA GLU A 481 -36.48 2.08 56.65
C GLU A 481 -36.19 3.33 55.81
N LEU A 482 -36.55 4.52 56.31
CA LEU A 482 -36.30 5.78 55.60
C LEU A 482 -34.80 6.07 55.45
N ARG A 483 -33.97 5.71 56.43
CA ARG A 483 -32.50 5.80 56.29
C ARG A 483 -31.96 4.87 55.22
N GLU A 484 -32.49 3.65 55.15
CA GLU A 484 -32.08 2.68 54.13
C GLU A 484 -32.46 3.18 52.73
N GLN A 485 -33.69 3.69 52.58
CA GLN A 485 -34.15 4.31 51.33
C GLN A 485 -33.29 5.52 50.92
N LEU A 486 -32.92 6.39 51.86
CA LEU A 486 -32.04 7.54 51.61
C LEU A 486 -30.63 7.10 51.16
N LYS A 487 -30.09 6.02 51.72
CA LYS A 487 -28.82 5.44 51.25
C LYS A 487 -28.92 4.96 49.81
N VAL A 488 -29.97 4.19 49.50
CA VAL A 488 -30.21 3.68 48.14
C VAL A 488 -30.32 4.84 47.15
N PHE A 489 -31.10 5.87 47.49
CA PHE A 489 -31.27 7.05 46.64
C PHE A 489 -29.97 7.85 46.47
N SER A 490 -29.15 7.95 47.52
CA SER A 490 -27.81 8.54 47.46
C SER A 490 -26.92 7.77 46.48
N ASP A 491 -26.92 6.45 46.54
CA ASP A 491 -26.09 5.61 45.68
C ASP A 491 -26.57 5.60 44.22
N GLU A 492 -27.88 5.66 43.98
CA GLU A 492 -28.44 5.89 42.64
C GLU A 492 -28.07 7.27 42.09
N ASN A 493 -28.06 8.32 42.91
CA ASN A 493 -27.60 9.64 42.48
C ASN A 493 -26.11 9.64 42.12
N LYS A 494 -25.26 8.92 42.86
CA LYS A 494 -23.85 8.76 42.50
C LYS A 494 -23.70 8.07 41.15
N LYS A 495 -24.46 6.99 40.92
CA LYS A 495 -24.47 6.29 39.61
C LYS A 495 -24.92 7.20 38.48
N LEU A 496 -25.99 7.97 38.68
CA LEU A 496 -26.48 8.94 37.69
C LEU A 496 -25.45 10.02 37.36
N ARG A 497 -24.68 10.51 38.36
CA ARG A 497 -23.59 11.46 38.13
C ARG A 497 -22.46 10.85 37.29
N LEU A 498 -22.06 9.62 37.60
CA LEU A 498 -21.04 8.90 36.81
C LEU A 498 -21.49 8.72 35.35
N ILE A 499 -22.73 8.26 35.14
CA ILE A 499 -23.31 8.11 33.79
C ILE A 499 -23.37 9.47 33.06
N ALA A 500 -23.70 10.56 33.76
CA ALA A 500 -23.73 11.89 33.16
C ALA A 500 -22.32 12.39 32.75
N GLU A 501 -21.29 12.05 33.52
CA GLU A 501 -19.89 12.36 33.17
C GLU A 501 -19.42 11.51 31.98
N GLU A 502 -19.71 10.21 31.98
CA GLU A 502 -19.44 9.31 30.84
C GLU A 502 -20.13 9.80 29.57
N TYR A 503 -21.40 10.20 29.65
CA TYR A 503 -22.15 10.75 28.51
C TYR A 503 -21.49 12.03 27.95
N LYS A 504 -20.99 12.92 28.82
CA LYS A 504 -20.26 14.12 28.38
C LYS A 504 -18.97 13.75 27.66
N ALA A 505 -18.22 12.77 28.17
CA ALA A 505 -16.99 12.30 27.54
C ALA A 505 -17.26 11.69 26.17
N VAL A 506 -18.27 10.83 26.05
CA VAL A 506 -18.69 10.23 24.77
C VAL A 506 -19.12 11.31 23.78
N LYS A 507 -19.90 12.29 24.21
CA LYS A 507 -20.35 13.39 23.34
C LYS A 507 -19.17 14.25 22.84
N ALA A 508 -18.17 14.50 23.67
CA ALA A 508 -16.96 15.21 23.26
C ALA A 508 -16.13 14.39 22.24
N ALA A 509 -16.01 13.09 22.45
CA ALA A 509 -15.34 12.18 21.51
C ALA A 509 -16.08 12.09 20.17
N GLU A 510 -17.42 12.09 20.18
CA GLU A 510 -18.24 12.12 18.97
C GLU A 510 -18.01 13.42 18.17
N GLN A 511 -18.00 14.58 18.85
CA GLN A 511 -17.71 15.87 18.21
C GLN A 511 -16.31 15.92 17.60
N ALA A 512 -15.29 15.41 18.31
CA ALA A 512 -13.94 15.31 17.77
C ALA A 512 -13.89 14.40 16.53
N SER A 513 -14.57 13.25 16.56
CA SER A 513 -14.67 12.34 15.43
C SER A 513 -15.38 12.97 14.22
N GLN A 514 -16.42 13.78 14.45
CA GLN A 514 -17.12 14.50 13.38
C GLN A 514 -16.22 15.54 12.68
N LEU A 515 -15.33 16.22 13.42
CA LEU A 515 -14.35 17.14 12.84
C LEU A 515 -13.34 16.40 11.96
N ILE A 516 -12.83 15.25 12.41
CA ILE A 516 -11.92 14.41 11.63
C ILE A 516 -12.59 13.94 10.35
N ILE A 517 -13.84 13.45 10.43
CA ILE A 517 -14.62 13.03 9.26
C ILE A 517 -14.83 14.19 8.28
N ALA A 518 -15.03 15.41 8.77
CA ALA A 518 -15.17 16.59 7.92
C ALA A 518 -13.88 16.92 7.16
N GLU A 519 -12.72 16.86 7.82
CA GLU A 519 -11.44 17.11 7.15
C GLU A 519 -11.11 16.00 6.14
N LEU A 520 -11.30 14.73 6.50
CA LEU A 520 -11.10 13.60 5.58
C LEU A 520 -11.99 13.69 4.34
N LYS A 521 -13.23 14.19 4.48
CA LYS A 521 -14.12 14.44 3.32
C LYS A 521 -13.57 15.52 2.40
N LYS A 522 -12.99 16.58 2.97
CA LYS A 522 -12.39 17.66 2.21
C LYS A 522 -11.15 17.18 1.44
N GLU A 523 -10.26 16.43 2.10
CA GLU A 523 -9.10 15.81 1.45
C GLU A 523 -9.51 14.83 0.34
N LEU A 524 -10.58 14.06 0.55
CA LEU A 524 -11.14 13.17 -0.46
C LEU A 524 -11.62 13.95 -1.70
N ASP A 525 -12.31 15.07 -1.50
CA ASP A 525 -12.80 15.90 -2.60
C ASP A 525 -11.66 16.62 -3.34
N GLU A 526 -10.62 17.06 -2.63
CA GLU A 526 -9.40 17.59 -3.24
C GLU A 526 -8.68 16.52 -4.08
N ASN A 527 -8.52 15.31 -3.55
CA ASN A 527 -7.95 14.18 -4.29
C ASN A 527 -8.79 13.80 -5.52
N LYS A 528 -10.12 13.81 -5.42
CA LYS A 528 -11.00 13.57 -6.57
C LYS A 528 -10.81 14.62 -7.66
N ARG A 529 -10.67 15.90 -7.29
CA ARG A 529 -10.42 16.99 -8.25
C ARG A 529 -9.05 16.84 -8.91
N ALA A 530 -8.01 16.52 -8.13
CA ALA A 530 -6.67 16.28 -8.65
C ALA A 530 -6.67 15.08 -9.63
N ARG A 531 -7.36 14.00 -9.29
CA ARG A 531 -7.52 12.82 -10.15
C ARG A 531 -8.23 13.17 -11.46
N ALA A 532 -9.35 13.89 -11.41
CA ALA A 532 -10.07 14.30 -12.61
C ALA A 532 -9.22 15.21 -13.53
N ALA A 533 -8.39 16.08 -12.95
CA ALA A 533 -7.45 16.90 -13.71
C ALA A 533 -6.37 16.03 -14.39
N ALA A 534 -5.79 15.07 -13.65
CA ALA A 534 -4.82 14.13 -14.20
C ALA A 534 -5.40 13.27 -15.34
N GLU A 535 -6.62 12.73 -15.17
CA GLU A 535 -7.32 11.95 -16.20
C GLU A 535 -7.56 12.79 -17.47
N LYS A 536 -7.89 14.08 -17.33
CA LYS A 536 -8.01 14.99 -18.48
C LYS A 536 -6.69 15.17 -19.21
N THR A 537 -5.59 15.39 -18.49
CA THR A 537 -4.27 15.52 -19.12
C THR A 537 -3.82 14.23 -19.81
N GLU A 538 -4.13 13.07 -19.23
CA GLU A 538 -3.85 11.78 -19.85
C GLU A 538 -4.63 11.63 -21.18
N GLN A 539 -5.91 12.00 -21.20
CA GLN A 539 -6.72 11.96 -22.41
C GLN A 539 -6.18 12.91 -23.49
N GLU A 540 -5.77 14.11 -23.12
CA GLU A 540 -5.15 15.07 -24.04
C GLU A 540 -3.85 14.53 -24.65
N LEU A 541 -2.99 13.90 -23.82
CA LEU A 541 -1.77 13.26 -24.29
C LEU A 541 -2.04 12.07 -25.20
N ARG A 542 -3.00 11.21 -24.85
CA ARG A 542 -3.44 10.08 -25.69
C ARG A 542 -3.94 10.56 -27.06
N ASN A 543 -4.75 11.61 -27.10
CA ASN A 543 -5.23 12.20 -28.35
C ASN A 543 -4.08 12.77 -29.18
N ARG A 544 -3.09 13.40 -28.53
CA ARG A 544 -1.91 13.94 -29.22
C ARG A 544 -1.01 12.85 -29.79
N VAL A 545 -0.82 11.75 -29.07
CA VAL A 545 -0.10 10.57 -29.57
C VAL A 545 -0.81 9.99 -30.78
N ALA A 546 -2.13 9.81 -30.72
CA ALA A 546 -2.90 9.30 -31.84
C ALA A 546 -2.80 10.18 -33.10
N SER A 547 -2.90 11.51 -32.94
CA SER A 547 -2.71 12.46 -34.05
C SER A 547 -1.30 12.40 -34.65
N LEU A 548 -0.26 12.30 -33.82
CA LEU A 548 1.11 12.18 -34.31
C LEU A 548 1.38 10.85 -35.01
N GLN A 549 0.70 9.77 -34.60
CA GLN A 549 0.74 8.48 -35.28
C GLN A 549 0.11 8.57 -36.68
N GLU A 550 -1.07 9.18 -36.78
CA GLU A 550 -1.75 9.41 -38.07
C GLU A 550 -0.90 10.29 -39.01
N ASP A 551 -0.31 11.37 -38.50
CA ASP A 551 0.61 12.21 -39.28
C ASP A 551 1.81 11.42 -39.78
N LEU A 552 2.40 10.56 -38.94
CA LEU A 552 3.54 9.72 -39.33
C LEU A 552 3.16 8.72 -40.42
N GLU A 553 2.02 8.05 -40.29
CA GLU A 553 1.48 7.12 -41.29
C GLU A 553 1.24 7.83 -42.63
N ASN A 554 0.63 9.02 -42.61
CA ASN A 554 0.41 9.84 -43.81
C ASN A 554 1.73 10.28 -44.46
N ASN A 555 2.71 10.68 -43.66
CA ASN A 555 4.04 11.05 -44.15
C ASN A 555 4.77 9.83 -44.75
N GLU A 556 4.67 8.67 -44.11
CA GLU A 556 5.26 7.43 -44.61
C GLU A 556 4.63 7.01 -45.95
N ALA A 557 3.29 7.04 -46.04
CA ALA A 557 2.58 6.76 -47.29
C ALA A 557 3.00 7.72 -48.42
N THR A 558 3.09 9.02 -48.12
CA THR A 558 3.54 10.02 -49.10
C THR A 558 4.97 9.76 -49.57
N GLN A 559 5.87 9.35 -48.67
CA GLN A 559 7.23 8.98 -49.03
C GLN A 559 7.28 7.72 -49.91
N GLN A 560 6.45 6.71 -49.59
CA GLN A 560 6.34 5.49 -50.40
C GLN A 560 5.87 5.84 -51.83
N ASP A 561 4.85 6.69 -51.97
CA ASP A 561 4.35 7.15 -53.27
C ASP A 561 5.42 7.92 -54.06
N PHE A 562 6.16 8.82 -53.40
CA PHE A 562 7.24 9.56 -54.04
C PHE A 562 8.32 8.62 -54.58
N VAL A 563 8.70 7.61 -53.80
CA VAL A 563 9.67 6.59 -54.23
C VAL A 563 9.11 5.82 -55.43
N GLN A 564 7.86 5.35 -55.40
CA GLN A 564 7.25 4.63 -56.52
C GLN A 564 7.17 5.48 -57.80
N LEU A 565 6.74 6.74 -57.69
CA LEU A 565 6.69 7.68 -58.81
C LEU A 565 8.09 7.94 -59.38
N SER A 566 9.10 8.13 -58.53
CA SER A 566 10.48 8.35 -58.95
C SER A 566 11.05 7.14 -59.71
N GLN A 567 10.80 5.93 -59.24
CA GLN A 567 11.20 4.69 -59.90
C GLN A 567 10.49 4.50 -61.25
N SER A 568 9.18 4.76 -61.30
CA SER A 568 8.39 4.66 -62.52
C SER A 568 8.89 5.65 -63.59
N LEU A 569 9.12 6.91 -63.18
CA LEU A 569 9.69 7.93 -64.05
C LEU A 569 11.09 7.53 -64.55
N GLN A 570 11.94 6.98 -63.67
CA GLN A 570 13.29 6.56 -64.04
C GLN A 570 13.27 5.40 -65.05
N MET A 571 12.38 4.42 -64.86
CA MET A 571 12.14 3.36 -65.84
C MET A 571 11.63 3.89 -67.18
N GLU A 572 10.72 4.87 -67.16
CA GLU A 572 10.17 5.46 -68.37
C GLU A 572 11.20 6.31 -69.12
N LEU A 573 12.06 7.03 -68.40
CA LEU A 573 13.21 7.74 -68.98
C LEU A 573 14.26 6.78 -69.56
N GLU A 574 14.54 5.66 -68.89
CA GLU A 574 15.43 4.61 -69.43
C GLU A 574 14.83 3.99 -70.71
N ARG A 575 13.53 3.68 -70.72
CA ARG A 575 12.83 3.22 -71.93
C ARG A 575 12.92 4.21 -73.08
N LEU A 576 12.72 5.50 -72.82
CA LEU A 576 12.86 6.54 -73.84
C LEU A 576 14.29 6.65 -74.36
N ARG A 577 15.31 6.58 -73.48
CA ARG A 577 16.72 6.59 -73.88
C ARG A 577 17.10 5.39 -74.73
N GLU A 578 16.62 4.19 -74.39
CA GLU A 578 16.84 2.98 -75.20
C GLU A 578 16.18 3.12 -76.58
N ALA A 579 14.95 3.65 -76.64
CA ALA A 579 14.24 3.94 -77.89
C ALA A 579 14.91 5.06 -78.73
N GLU A 580 15.66 5.96 -78.11
CA GLU A 580 16.41 7.04 -78.80
C GLU A 580 17.80 6.60 -79.30
N LYS A 581 18.38 5.49 -78.80
CA LYS A 581 19.63 4.94 -79.35
C LYS A 581 19.46 4.40 -80.78
N GLU A 582 18.24 4.05 -81.18
CA GLU A 582 17.90 3.71 -82.56
C GLU A 582 17.55 4.95 -83.40
N VAL A 583 18.52 5.84 -83.65
CA VAL A 583 18.35 6.88 -84.67
C VAL A 583 18.53 6.26 -86.06
N ARG A 584 17.50 5.53 -86.52
CA ARG A 584 17.41 5.11 -87.92
C ARG A 584 16.83 6.27 -88.72
N TRP A 585 17.63 6.83 -89.62
CA TRP A 585 17.11 7.72 -90.66
C TRP A 585 16.01 6.97 -91.42
N GLN A 586 14.78 7.44 -91.35
CA GLN A 586 13.67 6.79 -92.04
C GLN A 586 13.77 7.11 -93.53
N HIS A 587 13.78 6.06 -94.36
CA HIS A 587 13.76 6.20 -95.81
C HIS A 587 12.33 6.46 -96.30
N GLU A 588 12.20 7.16 -97.43
CA GLU A 588 10.89 7.51 -97.97
C GLU A 588 10.04 6.28 -98.30
N ASP A 589 10.66 5.11 -98.53
CA ASP A 589 9.97 3.86 -98.86
C ASP A 589 9.36 3.15 -97.63
N ASP A 590 9.84 3.46 -96.42
CA ASP A 590 9.48 2.73 -95.19
C ASP A 590 8.30 3.37 -94.42
N VAL A 591 7.75 4.49 -94.92
CA VAL A 591 6.78 5.31 -94.16
C VAL A 591 5.58 5.69 -95.02
N ASP A 592 4.44 5.05 -94.82
CA ASP A 592 3.22 5.29 -95.60
C ASP A 592 2.32 6.39 -95.00
N GLU A 593 2.47 6.70 -93.72
CA GLU A 593 1.68 7.71 -93.02
C GLU A 593 2.52 8.66 -92.15
N CYS A 594 2.04 9.89 -91.98
CA CYS A 594 2.74 10.89 -91.18
C CYS A 594 2.54 10.62 -89.67
N PRO A 595 3.60 10.35 -88.88
CA PRO A 595 3.47 10.04 -87.45
C PRO A 595 2.82 11.15 -86.60
N GLY A 596 2.93 12.41 -87.05
CA GLY A 596 2.35 13.56 -86.35
C GLY A 596 0.83 13.74 -86.53
N CYS A 597 0.24 13.26 -87.64
CA CYS A 597 -1.20 13.44 -87.92
C CYS A 597 -1.91 12.16 -88.39
N LYS A 598 -1.17 11.05 -88.51
CA LYS A 598 -1.62 9.74 -88.99
C LYS A 598 -2.32 9.74 -90.36
N GLN A 599 -2.04 10.74 -91.20
CA GLN A 599 -2.56 10.81 -92.57
C GLN A 599 -1.57 10.17 -93.55
N GLN A 600 -2.09 9.38 -94.50
CA GLN A 600 -1.29 8.75 -95.55
C GLN A 600 -0.59 9.79 -96.44
N PHE A 601 0.66 9.49 -96.82
CA PHE A 601 1.41 10.31 -97.76
C PHE A 601 0.88 10.14 -99.18
N SER A 602 0.95 11.21 -99.97
CA SER A 602 0.45 11.25 -101.35
C SER A 602 1.29 12.21 -102.19
N VAL A 603 1.04 12.30 -103.49
CA VAL A 603 1.77 13.21 -104.39
C VAL A 603 1.67 14.68 -103.91
N THR A 604 0.53 15.07 -103.33
CA THR A 604 0.31 16.40 -102.75
C THR A 604 0.85 16.54 -101.33
N ARG A 605 0.83 15.45 -100.54
CA ARG A 605 1.41 15.39 -99.19
C ARG A 605 2.78 14.74 -99.23
N ARG A 606 3.81 15.53 -99.53
CA ARG A 606 5.20 15.05 -99.66
C ARG A 606 5.86 14.69 -98.32
N LYS A 607 6.72 13.67 -98.32
CA LYS A 607 7.51 13.18 -97.18
C LYS A 607 8.68 14.16 -96.88
N ARG A 608 8.95 14.44 -95.59
CA ARG A 608 10.06 15.30 -95.13
C ARG A 608 10.64 14.79 -93.81
N ASN A 609 11.95 14.57 -93.73
CA ASN A 609 12.57 14.15 -92.47
C ASN A 609 12.77 15.32 -91.48
N CYS A 610 12.55 15.03 -90.20
CA CYS A 610 13.07 15.83 -89.10
C CYS A 610 14.60 15.74 -89.08
N LYS A 611 15.28 16.88 -89.06
CA LYS A 611 16.76 16.93 -89.06
C LYS A 611 17.40 16.59 -87.71
N HIS A 612 16.61 16.37 -86.66
CA HIS A 612 17.10 15.93 -85.36
C HIS A 612 16.92 14.41 -85.14
N CYS A 613 15.69 13.89 -85.26
CA CYS A 613 15.41 12.46 -85.01
C CYS A 613 15.32 11.59 -86.27
N GLY A 614 15.48 12.15 -87.47
CA GLY A 614 15.48 11.38 -88.74
C GLY A 614 14.13 10.84 -89.22
N ARG A 615 13.06 10.93 -88.41
CA ARG A 615 11.71 10.45 -88.77
C ARG A 615 11.04 11.32 -89.83
N ILE A 616 10.17 10.72 -90.65
CA ILE A 616 9.46 11.39 -91.75
C ILE A 616 8.14 12.00 -91.27
N PHE A 617 7.84 13.24 -91.65
CA PHE A 617 6.60 13.97 -91.38
C PHE A 617 6.08 14.66 -92.64
N CYS A 618 4.80 15.06 -92.63
CA CYS A 618 4.27 15.98 -93.63
C CYS A 618 4.69 17.44 -93.34
N PRO A 619 4.62 18.35 -94.32
CA PRO A 619 5.04 19.74 -94.13
C PRO A 619 4.31 20.46 -92.98
N ASN A 620 3.02 20.15 -92.79
CA ASN A 620 2.21 20.72 -91.72
C ASN A 620 2.61 20.21 -90.32
N CYS A 621 3.18 19.01 -90.22
CA CYS A 621 3.67 18.42 -88.98
C CYS A 621 5.17 18.67 -88.73
N LEU A 622 5.84 19.40 -89.63
CA LEU A 622 7.23 19.84 -89.48
C LEU A 622 7.36 21.38 -89.54
N PRO A 623 6.60 22.14 -88.72
CA PRO A 623 6.55 23.60 -88.82
C PRO A 623 7.75 24.29 -88.17
N HIS A 624 8.45 23.62 -87.26
CA HIS A 624 9.47 24.24 -86.43
C HIS A 624 10.87 24.17 -87.05
N GLN A 625 11.71 25.15 -86.71
CA GLN A 625 13.09 25.24 -87.16
C GLN A 625 13.99 25.61 -85.99
N VAL A 626 15.13 24.96 -85.88
CA VAL A 626 16.10 25.19 -84.80
C VAL A 626 17.49 25.42 -85.39
N ALA A 627 18.23 26.36 -84.81
CA ALA A 627 19.62 26.60 -85.15
C ALA A 627 20.48 25.46 -84.60
N SER A 628 21.17 24.71 -85.45
CA SER A 628 22.03 23.61 -84.99
C SER A 628 23.30 23.42 -85.83
N GLY A 629 24.30 22.80 -85.20
CA GLY A 629 25.64 22.55 -85.75
C GLY A 629 26.61 23.74 -85.60
N PRO A 630 27.91 23.55 -85.94
CA PRO A 630 28.97 24.55 -85.71
C PRO A 630 28.75 25.89 -86.43
N ARG A 631 27.92 25.91 -87.49
CA ARG A 631 27.60 27.11 -88.29
C ARG A 631 26.20 27.66 -88.02
N GLN A 632 25.53 27.22 -86.95
CA GLN A 632 24.19 27.71 -86.54
C GLN A 632 23.16 27.74 -87.68
N ARG A 633 23.10 26.66 -88.48
CA ARG A 633 22.17 26.59 -89.62
C ARG A 633 20.77 26.25 -89.14
N MET A 634 19.76 26.86 -89.79
CA MET A 634 18.35 26.62 -89.47
C MET A 634 17.88 25.28 -90.05
N ASN A 635 17.56 24.33 -89.18
CA ASN A 635 17.16 22.96 -89.53
C ASN A 635 15.71 22.69 -89.12
N LYS A 636 14.91 22.11 -90.03
CA LYS A 636 13.51 21.77 -89.71
C LYS A 636 13.42 20.55 -88.80
N VAL A 637 12.65 20.67 -87.74
CA VAL A 637 12.47 19.62 -86.72
C VAL A 637 10.99 19.43 -86.37
N CYS A 638 10.64 18.24 -85.88
CA CYS A 638 9.28 17.97 -85.40
C CYS A 638 9.03 18.67 -84.05
N ALA A 639 7.77 18.77 -83.65
CA ALA A 639 7.39 19.46 -82.41
C ALA A 639 8.07 18.86 -81.15
N VAL A 640 8.17 17.52 -81.06
CA VAL A 640 8.87 16.85 -79.95
C VAL A 640 10.35 17.28 -79.91
N CYS A 641 11.05 17.17 -81.03
CA CYS A 641 12.46 17.56 -81.13
C CYS A 641 12.69 19.06 -80.91
N HIS A 642 11.75 19.92 -81.30
CA HIS A 642 11.82 21.34 -80.97
C HIS A 642 11.81 21.56 -79.46
N THR A 643 10.93 20.85 -78.72
CA THR A 643 10.87 20.95 -77.25
C THR A 643 12.10 20.42 -76.53
N LEU A 644 12.78 19.43 -77.11
CA LEU A 644 14.03 18.91 -76.57
C LEU A 644 15.23 19.81 -76.87
N LEU A 645 15.25 20.48 -78.03
CA LEU A 645 16.39 21.28 -78.49
C LEU A 645 16.33 22.75 -78.07
N VAL A 646 15.15 23.29 -77.76
CA VAL A 646 14.96 24.70 -77.38
C VAL A 646 14.59 24.78 -75.90
N ARG A 647 15.54 25.22 -75.07
CA ARG A 647 15.42 25.28 -73.59
C ARG A 647 14.24 26.10 -73.08
N ASP A 648 13.82 27.13 -73.81
CA ASP A 648 12.73 28.04 -73.40
C ASP A 648 11.36 27.65 -73.99
N SER A 649 11.26 26.48 -74.62
CA SER A 649 10.00 26.03 -75.20
C SER A 649 9.22 25.14 -74.22
N ALA A 650 7.90 25.36 -74.14
CA ALA A 650 7.04 24.59 -73.25
C ALA A 650 7.12 23.09 -73.58
N PRO A 651 7.21 22.18 -72.58
CA PRO A 651 7.33 20.75 -72.81
C PRO A 651 6.20 20.25 -73.73
N TYR A 652 6.51 19.35 -74.67
CA TYR A 652 5.53 18.85 -75.66
C TYR A 652 4.28 18.24 -75.02
N PHE A 653 4.42 17.69 -73.80
CA PHE A 653 3.35 17.08 -73.01
C PHE A 653 2.60 18.05 -72.08
N SER A 654 2.92 19.35 -72.07
CA SER A 654 2.27 20.35 -71.19
C SER A 654 0.84 20.74 -71.59
N LYS A 655 0.15 19.94 -72.42
CA LYS A 655 -1.27 20.17 -72.71
C LYS A 655 -2.13 19.64 -71.56
N ARG A 656 -2.36 20.55 -70.59
CA ARG A 656 -3.34 20.57 -69.49
C ARG A 656 -3.23 19.47 -68.43
N LEU A 657 -3.03 19.91 -67.18
CA LEU A 657 -3.32 19.15 -65.96
C LEU A 657 -4.82 18.78 -65.93
N PRO A 658 -5.19 17.55 -65.52
CA PRO A 658 -6.57 17.27 -65.12
C PRO A 658 -6.93 18.16 -63.94
N ASN A 659 -8.10 18.79 -64.00
CA ASN A 659 -8.69 19.49 -62.88
C ASN A 659 -8.66 18.58 -61.64
N THR A 660 -8.12 19.10 -60.53
CA THR A 660 -8.37 18.53 -59.20
C THR A 660 -9.86 18.64 -58.91
N PRO A 661 -10.52 17.57 -58.43
CA PRO A 661 -11.90 17.68 -57.96
C PRO A 661 -11.92 18.40 -56.60
N ASP A 662 -13.01 19.15 -56.39
CA ASP A 662 -13.45 19.69 -55.10
C ASP A 662 -13.64 18.61 -54.03
#